data_AF-A0AA38S043-F1
#
_entry.id   AF-A0AA38S043-F1
#
_cell.length_a   1.000
_cell.length_b   1.000
_cell.length_c   1.000
_cell.angle_alpha   90.00
_cell.angle_beta   90.00
_cell.angle_gamma   90.00
#
_symmetry.space_group_name_H-M   'P 1'
#
loop_
_entity.id
_entity.type
_entity.pdbx_description
1 polymer ?
#
loop_
_entity_poly.entity_id
_entity_poly.type
_entity_poly.pdbx_seq_one_letter_code
_entity_poly.pdbx_strand_id
1 'polypeptide(L)'
;MTSIAVEKKFAHSMPPYGPHTITAHLPGWQTMVGFRDGDKSILPLLKSMYPRFTPWGHARELVMKLCGALSLPEGHFAFPFLEPGIFCFAQAHAYSAHRKEHRLTPGELGYRVVDVGEGDEKVRLYLLVFPLDKADGVSLIWGNPGVGISTRLAEALLPAVEAGKVAPVPWEAGDDSHSMNIASAPKPTGLHESEAHAKLRERVVYYWKRAAVTPEKADLVTADDVQLFPTGMAAIYRLHLALMQWRSGKVVPLGSIFHNTWHLQEEAPQGYKHFGRVDGTGKGLDEFEAYLEEEAKEGRKITYAFVEFPSNPIMVSADLSRIRQLADKFDFILVVDDTLGSFCNIDLSGVADIVMTSITKSFSGYADVMGGSLVFNPASPRYESFKPILKKAFLNEYFVGDAEQMLSNSEDYLKRSTILNRNALALATWLDELRTQEPEYGISQVLYPTTSDTLENYKAWMRKPTEEFTPGYGCLFSVDFHKKDDARIFYDSLDVFIGPHLGAHHTLAICFNELVLGKDLEVAAYHTAYGAHLEQIRVAVGLEPEEELKKVFRDALEKVKEARAGADKGLGVPTTRPLSSFAAIKKQNDELHIRGRRGYATVAFQPPKHVAVLGGGLTGLTTAWYLTKFIPDVKVTIYEGSGRYGGWIDSERVEVTAADGTKGTVVFERGARLVQPKTSLQSWDDVPFYEMLADIRPDGDGWMTGEAYDRYFYYPDHLVRLPRFPDPYGPITDTIPAVHRLALELSQEPIFKGGLDFLWNILRSMVFGGNQVAGFEDVSIGDEFLRRGGSREVVDNLLSAMCHGIYGGDVWKLSCESSIFDTMFVNQRSKIPYRYPLQKWIEPRVRIREQDTDMMQQMVFKDRMPFYLGNSKRIKAYNFGEGFGAFTDAIVEKLKANKNVNFVNEKVDKVRLSATGRVEVTTTKRAMQYDKVVSSLYSKTLASLAPRDSLPSLASSTAVTIRLVNLWSPKPNLNYRHKGFGYLLPQTVPAVQNPHAALGVIFDSDRTTKRDDLPPSEPAHLHPPPRGDTVPGTKFTVMLGGHHWDDIPAGFLPDAATDDEAAIAAAKETLQIQMGIPPEAWQVASTKLCVDCIPQHLVGHSRRMEAADGELRKTFNGKLAVVGGSYTAPGVVGSIRAARDVAWQVAGKFRSFMMDKDHLVERSADARWTVGETGLARFVGGTARHWHASPLTPMKWMRDKPPPSYVD
;
A
#
# COMPACT_ATOMS: atom_id res chain seq x y z
N MET A 1 1.75 -20.43 -33.51
CA MET A 1 0.66 -20.45 -32.50
C MET A 1 1.29 -20.15 -31.15
N THR A 2 1.14 -18.93 -30.66
CA THR A 2 1.55 -18.53 -29.32
C THR A 2 0.43 -18.89 -28.34
N SER A 3 0.69 -19.85 -27.44
CA SER A 3 -0.26 -20.21 -26.38
C SER A 3 -0.44 -19.06 -25.39
N ILE A 4 -1.62 -18.96 -24.77
CA ILE A 4 -1.89 -18.02 -23.67
C ILE A 4 -1.06 -18.34 -22.41
N ALA A 5 -0.46 -19.53 -22.31
CA ALA A 5 0.33 -20.03 -21.17
C ALA A 5 1.71 -19.35 -20.95
N VAL A 6 1.82 -18.06 -21.26
CA VAL A 6 2.98 -17.22 -20.95
C VAL A 6 2.90 -16.73 -19.51
N GLU A 7 4.00 -16.76 -18.76
CA GLU A 7 4.06 -16.28 -17.38
C GLU A 7 3.87 -14.75 -17.29
N LYS A 8 2.65 -14.31 -16.95
CA LYS A 8 2.23 -12.91 -16.81
C LYS A 8 2.75 -12.32 -15.48
N LYS A 9 4.03 -11.93 -15.44
CA LYS A 9 4.63 -11.33 -14.24
C LYS A 9 4.09 -9.93 -13.99
N PHE A 10 3.59 -9.68 -12.78
CA PHE A 10 3.23 -8.34 -12.33
C PHE A 10 4.36 -7.35 -12.65
N ALA A 11 3.99 -6.17 -13.17
CA ALA A 11 4.89 -5.07 -13.50
C ALA A 11 5.94 -5.33 -14.61
N HIS A 12 5.84 -6.43 -15.37
CA HIS A 12 6.69 -6.70 -16.54
C HIS A 12 5.91 -6.57 -17.85
N SER A 13 6.59 -6.38 -18.99
CA SER A 13 5.98 -6.37 -20.32
C SER A 13 5.40 -7.74 -20.72
N MET A 14 4.67 -7.80 -21.82
CA MET A 14 4.54 -9.04 -22.58
C MET A 14 5.88 -9.42 -23.24
N PRO A 15 6.23 -10.72 -23.38
CA PRO A 15 7.43 -11.15 -24.11
C PRO A 15 7.34 -10.83 -25.62
N PRO A 16 8.47 -10.75 -26.35
CA PRO A 16 9.84 -10.87 -25.85
C PRO A 16 10.21 -9.70 -24.93
N TYR A 17 10.84 -10.02 -23.80
CA TYR A 17 11.30 -8.98 -22.86
C TYR A 17 12.52 -8.28 -23.44
N GLY A 18 12.50 -6.94 -23.52
CA GLY A 18 13.61 -6.15 -24.04
C GLY A 18 13.62 -4.71 -23.52
N PRO A 19 14.76 -3.99 -23.62
CA PRO A 19 14.95 -2.66 -23.05
C PRO A 19 14.02 -1.58 -23.63
N HIS A 20 13.48 -1.80 -24.84
CA HIS A 20 12.55 -0.88 -25.52
C HIS A 20 11.08 -1.26 -25.37
N THR A 21 10.73 -2.30 -24.60
CA THR A 21 9.34 -2.72 -24.42
C THR A 21 8.47 -1.62 -23.81
N ILE A 22 7.33 -1.32 -24.45
CA ILE A 22 6.49 -0.15 -24.13
C ILE A 22 5.21 -0.51 -23.36
N THR A 23 5.07 -1.73 -22.84
CA THR A 23 3.87 -2.12 -22.06
C THR A 23 4.26 -2.74 -20.71
N ALA A 24 3.29 -2.83 -19.80
CA ALA A 24 3.46 -3.40 -18.47
C ALA A 24 2.17 -4.09 -18.03
N HIS A 25 2.29 -5.27 -17.44
CA HIS A 25 1.20 -6.06 -16.91
C HIS A 25 0.82 -5.60 -15.50
N LEU A 26 -0.36 -4.98 -15.35
CA LEU A 26 -0.85 -4.41 -14.08
C LEU A 26 -2.20 -5.01 -13.67
N PRO A 27 -2.24 -6.31 -13.29
CA PRO A 27 -3.48 -7.00 -12.98
C PRO A 27 -4.18 -6.45 -11.74
N GLY A 28 -5.51 -6.56 -11.75
CA GLY A 28 -6.40 -6.16 -10.65
C GLY A 28 -7.01 -4.77 -10.84
N TRP A 29 -8.32 -4.67 -10.73
CA TRP A 29 -9.09 -3.42 -10.82
C TRP A 29 -8.59 -2.39 -9.80
N GLN A 30 -8.31 -2.83 -8.57
CA GLN A 30 -7.81 -1.96 -7.51
C GLN A 30 -6.38 -1.47 -7.77
N THR A 31 -5.57 -2.20 -8.55
CA THR A 31 -4.26 -1.73 -9.03
C THR A 31 -4.44 -0.55 -9.98
N MET A 32 -5.39 -0.62 -10.90
CA MET A 32 -5.67 0.47 -11.84
C MET A 32 -6.29 1.69 -11.15
N VAL A 33 -7.23 1.47 -10.22
CA VAL A 33 -7.77 2.55 -9.36
C VAL A 33 -6.66 3.18 -8.52
N GLY A 34 -5.74 2.39 -7.96
CA GLY A 34 -4.56 2.89 -7.25
C GLY A 34 -3.65 3.71 -8.16
N PHE A 35 -3.40 3.26 -9.39
CA PHE A 35 -2.56 3.98 -10.36
C PHE A 35 -3.18 5.34 -10.74
N ARG A 36 -4.50 5.41 -10.94
CA ARG A 36 -5.25 6.66 -11.14
C ARG A 36 -5.24 7.60 -9.93
N ASP A 37 -5.49 7.06 -8.75
CA ASP A 37 -5.52 7.82 -7.49
C ASP A 37 -4.10 8.25 -7.03
N GLY A 38 -3.05 7.89 -7.78
CA GLY A 38 -1.68 8.31 -7.53
C GLY A 38 -0.97 7.51 -6.44
N ASP A 39 -1.36 6.23 -6.24
CA ASP A 39 -0.67 5.34 -5.31
C ASP A 39 0.79 5.17 -5.72
N LYS A 40 1.64 5.94 -5.04
CA LYS A 40 3.07 5.95 -5.25
C LYS A 40 3.65 4.55 -5.12
N SER A 41 3.04 3.65 -4.33
CA SER A 41 3.48 2.25 -4.10
C SER A 41 3.72 1.46 -5.38
N ILE A 42 2.91 1.71 -6.43
CA ILE A 42 2.93 0.97 -7.69
C ILE A 42 4.18 1.30 -8.53
N LEU A 43 4.59 2.58 -8.59
CA LEU A 43 5.61 3.04 -9.53
C LEU A 43 6.98 2.31 -9.44
N PRO A 44 7.56 2.04 -8.25
CA PRO A 44 8.84 1.30 -8.16
C PRO A 44 8.75 -0.20 -8.41
N LEU A 45 7.54 -0.76 -8.51
CA LEU A 45 7.36 -2.17 -8.86
C LEU A 45 7.58 -2.40 -10.35
N LEU A 46 7.21 -1.40 -11.17
CA LEU A 46 7.32 -1.37 -12.64
C LEU A 46 8.74 -1.70 -13.11
N LYS A 47 8.84 -2.59 -14.11
CA LYS A 47 10.08 -2.96 -14.82
C LYS A 47 10.12 -2.36 -16.22
N SER A 48 8.98 -2.35 -16.88
CA SER A 48 8.71 -1.62 -18.13
C SER A 48 7.56 -0.64 -17.91
N MET A 49 7.48 0.40 -18.75
CA MET A 49 6.34 1.31 -18.87
C MET A 49 6.37 1.90 -20.28
N TYR A 50 5.22 2.29 -20.81
CA TYR A 50 5.11 3.06 -22.05
C TYR A 50 5.91 4.38 -21.93
N PRO A 51 7.08 4.55 -22.60
CA PRO A 51 8.03 5.62 -22.27
C PRO A 51 7.51 7.04 -22.49
N ARG A 52 6.43 7.21 -23.27
CA ARG A 52 5.72 8.49 -23.38
C ARG A 52 5.17 9.00 -22.04
N PHE A 53 4.84 8.15 -21.07
CA PHE A 53 4.25 8.63 -19.80
C PHE A 53 5.25 9.31 -18.88
N THR A 54 6.50 8.83 -18.85
CA THR A 54 7.62 9.39 -18.07
C THR A 54 8.92 8.80 -18.60
N PRO A 55 10.08 9.49 -18.52
CA PRO A 55 11.35 8.90 -18.91
C PRO A 55 11.58 7.54 -18.24
N TRP A 56 11.74 6.49 -19.05
CA TRP A 56 11.88 5.10 -18.62
C TRP A 56 13.08 4.42 -19.30
N GLY A 57 13.65 3.40 -18.65
CA GLY A 57 14.83 2.69 -19.17
C GLY A 57 15.98 3.65 -19.50
N HIS A 58 16.57 3.48 -20.68
CA HIS A 58 17.67 4.32 -21.17
C HIS A 58 17.31 5.82 -21.25
N ALA A 59 16.05 6.20 -21.48
CA ALA A 59 15.65 7.61 -21.47
C ALA A 59 15.80 8.23 -20.07
N ARG A 60 15.49 7.46 -19.01
CA ARG A 60 15.75 7.91 -17.62
C ARG A 60 17.23 7.95 -17.31
N GLU A 61 17.99 6.97 -17.78
CA GLU A 61 19.44 6.90 -17.58
C GLU A 61 20.16 8.08 -18.23
N LEU A 62 19.85 8.41 -19.49
CA LEU A 62 20.41 9.55 -20.19
C LEU A 62 20.14 10.84 -19.42
N VAL A 63 18.91 11.06 -18.96
CA VAL A 63 18.56 12.24 -18.15
C VAL A 63 19.39 12.32 -16.88
N MET A 64 19.52 11.22 -16.12
CA MET A 64 20.35 11.22 -14.90
C MET A 64 21.81 11.58 -15.20
N LYS A 65 22.39 11.07 -16.29
CA LYS A 65 23.78 11.39 -16.69
C LYS A 65 23.92 12.82 -17.21
N LEU A 66 22.95 13.35 -17.95
CA LEU A 66 22.92 14.75 -18.39
C LEU A 66 22.82 15.71 -17.19
N CYS A 67 21.95 15.44 -16.22
CA CYS A 67 21.86 16.23 -14.99
C CYS A 67 23.20 16.31 -14.24
N GLY A 68 23.92 15.18 -14.17
CA GLY A 68 25.27 15.10 -13.57
C GLY A 68 26.33 15.86 -14.38
N ALA A 69 26.40 15.63 -15.70
CA ALA A 69 27.37 16.27 -16.59
C ALA A 69 27.23 17.81 -16.60
N LEU A 70 26.00 18.32 -16.47
CA LEU A 70 25.70 19.74 -16.45
C LEU A 70 25.77 20.37 -15.05
N SER A 71 26.10 19.59 -14.02
CA SER A 71 26.13 20.04 -12.61
C SER A 71 24.86 20.81 -12.21
N LEU A 72 23.68 20.27 -12.55
CA LEU A 72 22.41 20.88 -12.15
C LEU A 72 22.28 20.91 -10.61
N PRO A 73 21.56 21.89 -10.03
CA PRO A 73 21.48 22.02 -8.58
C PRO A 73 20.87 20.78 -7.92
N GLU A 74 21.28 20.48 -6.68
CA GLU A 74 20.76 19.33 -5.95
C GLU A 74 19.23 19.36 -5.88
N GLY A 75 18.60 18.19 -6.02
CA GLY A 75 17.14 18.07 -6.06
C GLY A 75 16.47 18.50 -7.36
N HIS A 76 17.21 18.85 -8.43
CA HIS A 76 16.62 19.16 -9.75
C HIS A 76 16.61 17.94 -10.69
N PHE A 77 15.71 17.98 -11.67
CA PHE A 77 15.59 17.03 -12.76
C PHE A 77 15.39 17.77 -14.09
N ALA A 78 15.49 17.06 -15.22
CA ALA A 78 15.32 17.63 -16.54
C ALA A 78 14.50 16.75 -17.50
N PHE A 79 13.71 17.36 -18.38
CA PHE A 79 13.11 16.67 -19.53
C PHE A 79 13.79 17.10 -20.83
N PRO A 80 14.40 16.16 -21.60
CA PRO A 80 15.05 16.43 -22.87
C PRO A 80 14.09 16.31 -24.04
N PHE A 81 14.19 17.28 -24.96
CA PHE A 81 13.42 17.35 -26.20
C PHE A 81 14.33 17.70 -27.39
N LEU A 82 13.83 17.52 -28.62
CA LEU A 82 14.58 17.75 -29.87
C LEU A 82 14.28 19.09 -30.55
N GLU A 83 13.34 19.86 -30.03
CA GLU A 83 12.85 21.10 -30.64
C GLU A 83 12.49 22.13 -29.55
N PRO A 84 12.90 23.41 -29.68
CA PRO A 84 12.76 24.40 -28.60
C PRO A 84 11.32 24.84 -28.33
N GLY A 85 10.41 24.81 -29.30
CA GLY A 85 9.01 25.25 -29.18
C GLY A 85 8.22 24.54 -28.07
N ILE A 86 8.65 23.35 -27.64
CA ILE A 86 8.14 22.69 -26.43
C ILE A 86 8.26 23.54 -25.16
N PHE A 87 9.23 24.46 -25.08
CA PHE A 87 9.39 25.36 -23.94
C PHE A 87 8.21 26.32 -23.81
N CYS A 88 7.62 26.80 -24.92
CA CYS A 88 6.44 27.67 -24.88
C CYS A 88 5.23 26.92 -24.28
N PHE A 89 5.01 25.69 -24.73
CA PHE A 89 4.01 24.78 -24.15
C PHE A 89 4.31 24.50 -22.67
N ALA A 90 5.56 24.19 -22.32
CA ALA A 90 5.98 23.94 -20.95
C ALA A 90 5.71 25.12 -20.02
N GLN A 91 5.97 26.34 -20.50
CA GLN A 91 5.73 27.59 -19.77
C GLN A 91 4.22 27.80 -19.53
N ALA A 92 3.41 27.72 -20.59
CA ALA A 92 1.96 27.86 -20.50
C ALA A 92 1.35 26.80 -19.56
N HIS A 93 1.77 25.54 -19.69
CA HIS A 93 1.30 24.42 -18.88
C HIS A 93 1.68 24.59 -17.41
N ALA A 94 2.96 24.83 -17.10
CA ALA A 94 3.46 24.89 -15.73
C ALA A 94 2.99 26.14 -14.97
N TYR A 95 2.79 27.28 -15.65
CA TYR A 95 2.30 28.52 -15.05
C TYR A 95 0.76 28.63 -15.08
N SER A 96 0.05 27.67 -15.67
CA SER A 96 -1.41 27.66 -15.71
C SER A 96 -2.03 27.61 -14.32
N ALA A 97 -3.07 28.42 -14.09
CA ALA A 97 -3.84 28.39 -12.84
C ALA A 97 -4.49 27.02 -12.59
N HIS A 98 -4.75 26.25 -13.66
CA HIS A 98 -5.28 24.88 -13.57
C HIS A 98 -4.30 23.87 -12.94
N ARG A 99 -3.04 24.25 -12.66
CA ARG A 99 -2.08 23.42 -11.90
C ARG A 99 -2.25 23.52 -10.38
N LYS A 100 -3.03 24.49 -9.87
CA LYS A 100 -3.32 24.68 -8.43
C LYS A 100 -2.02 24.66 -7.57
N GLU A 101 -1.95 23.81 -6.56
CA GLU A 101 -0.78 23.58 -5.68
C GLU A 101 0.50 23.12 -6.43
N HIS A 102 0.35 22.56 -7.63
CA HIS A 102 1.46 22.13 -8.49
C HIS A 102 1.90 23.20 -9.50
N ARG A 103 1.41 24.44 -9.41
CA ARG A 103 1.82 25.54 -10.28
C ARG A 103 3.28 25.94 -10.00
N LEU A 104 4.05 26.19 -11.06
CA LEU A 104 5.41 26.72 -10.98
C LEU A 104 5.42 28.24 -11.21
N THR A 105 6.46 28.89 -10.68
CA THR A 105 6.80 30.30 -10.89
C THR A 105 7.95 30.43 -11.91
N PRO A 106 8.20 31.63 -12.48
CA PRO A 106 9.27 31.83 -13.45
C PRO A 106 10.67 31.38 -13.00
N GLY A 107 11.01 31.53 -11.72
CA GLY A 107 12.30 31.10 -11.17
C GLY A 107 12.45 29.60 -10.95
N GLU A 108 11.36 28.82 -10.99
CA GLU A 108 11.36 27.36 -10.77
C GLU A 108 11.49 26.56 -12.07
N LEU A 109 11.41 27.20 -13.24
CA LEU A 109 11.48 26.54 -14.55
C LEU A 109 12.69 27.04 -15.33
N GLY A 110 13.73 26.20 -15.40
CA GLY A 110 14.96 26.48 -16.13
C GLY A 110 14.93 25.94 -17.56
N TYR A 111 15.55 26.67 -18.48
CA TYR A 111 15.74 26.26 -19.86
C TYR A 111 17.24 26.13 -20.16
N ARG A 112 17.68 25.02 -20.74
CA ARG A 112 19.07 24.82 -21.18
C ARG A 112 19.09 24.19 -22.57
N VAL A 113 20.12 24.51 -23.36
CA VAL A 113 20.38 23.89 -24.66
C VAL A 113 21.74 23.23 -24.58
N VAL A 114 21.84 21.97 -25.01
CA VAL A 114 23.08 21.20 -24.97
C VAL A 114 23.27 20.45 -26.27
N ASP A 115 24.51 20.37 -26.73
CA ASP A 115 24.93 19.50 -27.81
C ASP A 115 25.53 18.23 -27.19
N VAL A 116 25.04 17.06 -27.61
CA VAL A 116 25.56 15.73 -27.21
C VAL A 116 26.22 15.09 -28.41
N GLY A 117 27.46 14.65 -28.25
CA GLY A 117 28.31 14.19 -29.37
C GLY A 117 29.07 15.34 -30.06
N GLU A 118 29.71 15.02 -31.18
CA GLU A 118 30.63 15.91 -31.90
C GLU A 118 30.45 15.77 -33.42
N GLY A 119 30.90 16.76 -34.19
CA GLY A 119 30.82 16.73 -35.65
C GLY A 119 29.38 16.70 -36.17
N ASP A 120 29.15 15.95 -37.24
CA ASP A 120 27.85 15.83 -37.92
C ASP A 120 26.88 14.86 -37.22
N GLU A 121 27.37 13.98 -36.32
CA GLU A 121 26.54 13.07 -35.51
C GLU A 121 26.00 13.72 -34.22
N LYS A 122 26.32 14.99 -34.00
CA LYS A 122 25.93 15.78 -32.84
C LYS A 122 24.40 15.97 -32.78
N VAL A 123 23.79 15.58 -31.66
CA VAL A 123 22.36 15.80 -31.39
C VAL A 123 22.18 16.94 -30.38
N ARG A 124 21.40 17.96 -30.77
CA ARG A 124 21.02 19.06 -29.88
C ARG A 124 19.79 18.70 -29.05
N LEU A 125 19.90 18.80 -27.73
CA LEU A 125 18.81 18.61 -26.79
C LEU A 125 18.42 19.92 -26.10
N TYR A 126 17.11 20.10 -25.97
CA TYR A 126 16.47 21.20 -25.25
C TYR A 126 15.98 20.67 -23.91
N LEU A 127 16.62 21.09 -22.83
CA LEU A 127 16.37 20.58 -21.48
C LEU A 127 15.49 21.54 -20.70
N LEU A 128 14.31 21.06 -20.33
CA LEU A 128 13.43 21.71 -19.37
C LEU A 128 13.81 21.26 -17.96
N VAL A 129 14.44 22.14 -17.18
CA VAL A 129 14.98 21.88 -15.84
C VAL A 129 14.00 22.35 -14.77
N PHE A 130 13.78 21.56 -13.72
CA PHE A 130 12.82 21.88 -12.65
C PHE A 130 13.16 21.18 -11.31
N PRO A 131 12.71 21.72 -10.16
CA PRO A 131 12.78 21.04 -8.85
C PRO A 131 11.99 19.72 -8.83
N LEU A 132 12.58 18.65 -8.31
CA LEU A 132 11.98 17.30 -8.30
C LEU A 132 10.71 17.20 -7.43
N ASP A 133 10.56 18.05 -6.41
CA ASP A 133 9.35 18.15 -5.58
C ASP A 133 8.17 18.82 -6.34
N LYS A 134 8.46 19.53 -7.43
CA LYS A 134 7.50 20.13 -8.37
C LYS A 134 7.21 19.25 -9.60
N ALA A 135 7.78 18.04 -9.67
CA ALA A 135 7.65 17.14 -10.83
C ALA A 135 6.19 16.86 -11.25
N ASP A 136 5.26 16.79 -10.30
CA ASP A 136 3.83 16.59 -10.56
C ASP A 136 3.26 17.69 -11.50
N GLY A 137 3.70 18.94 -11.34
CA GLY A 137 3.26 20.10 -12.13
C GLY A 137 3.78 20.18 -13.56
N VAL A 138 4.84 19.43 -13.87
CA VAL A 138 5.49 19.38 -15.19
C VAL A 138 5.37 18.03 -15.89
N SER A 139 4.95 16.99 -15.18
CA SER A 139 4.88 15.59 -15.66
C SER A 139 4.15 15.43 -17.01
N LEU A 140 3.06 16.17 -17.22
CA LEU A 140 2.26 16.13 -18.44
C LEU A 140 2.92 16.80 -19.65
N ILE A 141 3.98 17.60 -19.45
CA ILE A 141 4.75 18.24 -20.55
C ILE A 141 5.53 17.19 -21.35
N TRP A 142 6.00 16.14 -20.69
CA TRP A 142 6.54 14.95 -21.34
C TRP A 142 5.41 14.10 -21.95
N GLY A 143 4.33 13.89 -21.17
CA GLY A 143 3.24 12.97 -21.49
C GLY A 143 2.33 13.36 -22.64
N ASN A 144 1.73 14.56 -22.58
CA ASN A 144 0.63 14.97 -23.46
C ASN A 144 1.10 15.25 -24.89
N PRO A 145 2.13 16.10 -25.14
CA PRO A 145 2.73 16.25 -26.46
C PRO A 145 3.36 14.96 -26.99
N GLY A 146 3.98 14.16 -26.11
CA GLY A 146 4.66 12.92 -26.50
C GLY A 146 5.86 13.09 -27.43
N VAL A 147 6.52 14.26 -27.39
CA VAL A 147 7.74 14.63 -28.14
C VAL A 147 9.05 14.44 -27.35
N GLY A 148 8.98 13.72 -26.22
CA GLY A 148 10.19 13.31 -25.47
C GLY A 148 11.04 12.29 -26.25
N ILE A 149 12.29 12.12 -25.84
CA ILE A 149 13.22 11.18 -26.50
C ILE A 149 12.79 9.70 -26.37
N SER A 150 13.03 8.92 -27.41
CA SER A 150 12.81 7.47 -27.40
C SER A 150 13.89 6.73 -26.60
N THR A 151 13.64 5.47 -26.24
CA THR A 151 14.63 4.64 -25.53
C THR A 151 15.79 4.23 -26.42
N ARG A 152 15.61 4.05 -27.74
CA ARG A 152 16.69 3.77 -28.70
C ARG A 152 17.56 4.99 -28.95
N LEU A 153 16.97 6.19 -29.11
CA LEU A 153 17.74 7.44 -29.19
C LEU A 153 18.53 7.67 -27.91
N ALA A 154 17.92 7.44 -26.74
CA ALA A 154 18.61 7.59 -25.47
C ALA A 154 19.79 6.61 -25.32
N GLU A 155 19.63 5.35 -25.72
CA GLU A 155 20.71 4.37 -25.76
C GLU A 155 21.85 4.81 -26.68
N ALA A 156 21.55 5.29 -27.89
CA ALA A 156 22.55 5.79 -28.84
C ALA A 156 23.34 7.01 -28.32
N LEU A 157 22.72 7.85 -27.48
CA LEU A 157 23.37 9.05 -26.91
C LEU A 157 24.17 8.76 -25.63
N LEU A 158 23.90 7.67 -24.90
CA LEU A 158 24.57 7.36 -23.63
C LEU A 158 26.11 7.30 -23.74
N PRO A 159 26.73 6.64 -24.74
CA PRO A 159 28.19 6.59 -24.88
C PRO A 159 28.85 7.96 -25.04
N ALA A 160 28.19 8.90 -25.73
CA ALA A 160 28.70 10.26 -25.89
C ALA A 160 28.67 11.03 -24.55
N VAL A 161 27.59 10.88 -23.77
CA VAL A 161 27.48 11.48 -22.43
C VAL A 161 28.53 10.89 -21.47
N GLU A 162 28.75 9.58 -21.51
CA GLU A 162 29.77 8.89 -20.71
C GLU A 162 31.20 9.31 -21.07
N ALA A 163 31.48 9.54 -22.35
CA ALA A 163 32.75 10.07 -22.84
C ALA A 163 32.95 11.57 -22.53
N GLY A 164 32.02 12.23 -21.83
CA GLY A 164 32.08 13.65 -21.49
C GLY A 164 31.77 14.59 -22.67
N LYS A 165 31.24 14.07 -23.79
CA LYS A 165 30.90 14.84 -25.00
C LYS A 165 29.54 15.52 -24.86
N VAL A 166 29.42 16.39 -23.84
CA VAL A 166 28.24 17.22 -23.58
C VAL A 166 28.67 18.68 -23.49
N ALA A 167 28.29 19.47 -24.49
CA ALA A 167 28.64 20.88 -24.58
C ALA A 167 27.40 21.77 -24.37
N PRO A 168 27.37 22.61 -23.31
CA PRO A 168 26.33 23.63 -23.18
C PRO A 168 26.37 24.61 -24.36
N VAL A 169 25.21 24.90 -24.95
CA VAL A 169 25.08 25.89 -26.03
C VAL A 169 24.54 27.18 -25.42
N PRO A 170 25.28 28.30 -25.49
CA PRO A 170 24.83 29.57 -24.91
C PRO A 170 23.50 30.04 -25.52
N TRP A 171 22.49 30.18 -24.66
CA TRP A 171 21.20 30.79 -24.97
C TRP A 171 20.51 31.20 -23.66
N GLU A 172 19.80 32.33 -23.70
CA GLU A 172 19.00 32.85 -22.60
C GLU A 172 17.55 33.05 -23.06
N ALA A 173 16.59 32.65 -22.23
CA ALA A 173 15.18 32.64 -22.60
C ALA A 173 14.52 34.04 -22.65
N GLY A 174 15.15 35.03 -22.02
CA GLY A 174 14.55 36.33 -21.67
C GLY A 174 14.21 36.43 -20.18
N ASP A 175 14.20 37.65 -19.64
CA ASP A 175 13.86 37.95 -18.23
C ASP A 175 12.34 38.09 -17.99
N ASP A 176 11.56 38.21 -19.07
CA ASP A 176 10.15 38.59 -19.05
C ASP A 176 9.21 37.37 -19.12
N SER A 177 8.45 37.20 -18.04
CA SER A 177 7.51 36.08 -17.79
C SER A 177 6.31 35.96 -18.76
N HIS A 178 6.30 36.74 -19.84
CA HIS A 178 5.19 36.87 -20.79
C HIS A 178 5.59 36.58 -22.25
N SER A 179 6.88 36.58 -22.60
CA SER A 179 7.33 36.32 -23.98
C SER A 179 8.77 35.81 -24.08
N MET A 180 8.96 34.51 -23.85
CA MET A 180 10.24 33.84 -24.12
C MET A 180 10.70 34.05 -25.57
N ASN A 181 11.97 34.43 -25.76
CA ASN A 181 12.56 34.73 -27.07
C ASN A 181 12.93 33.45 -27.84
N ILE A 182 11.94 32.59 -28.09
CA ILE A 182 12.16 31.26 -28.70
C ILE A 182 12.68 31.34 -30.14
N ALA A 183 12.43 32.46 -30.84
CA ALA A 183 12.96 32.72 -32.17
C ALA A 183 14.50 32.90 -32.19
N SER A 184 15.11 33.25 -31.05
CA SER A 184 16.56 33.33 -30.88
C SER A 184 17.21 32.01 -30.45
N ALA A 185 16.41 30.97 -30.14
CA ALA A 185 16.94 29.69 -29.69
C ALA A 185 17.87 29.06 -30.75
N PRO A 186 19.02 28.47 -30.35
CA PRO A 186 19.88 27.74 -31.26
C PRO A 186 19.05 26.71 -32.03
N LYS A 187 19.13 26.70 -33.36
CA LYS A 187 18.31 25.82 -34.20
C LYS A 187 18.56 24.33 -33.88
N PRO A 188 17.54 23.46 -33.99
CA PRO A 188 17.72 22.02 -33.88
C PRO A 188 18.75 21.50 -34.90
N THR A 189 19.49 20.46 -34.50
CA THR A 189 20.27 19.65 -35.45
C THR A 189 19.35 18.77 -36.31
N GLY A 190 18.16 18.44 -35.79
CA GLY A 190 17.32 17.37 -36.31
C GLY A 190 17.91 15.97 -36.03
N LEU A 191 17.19 14.93 -36.44
CA LEU A 191 17.70 13.58 -36.53
C LEU A 191 17.91 13.18 -38.00
N HIS A 192 18.92 12.33 -38.24
CA HIS A 192 19.28 11.86 -39.57
C HIS A 192 18.14 11.08 -40.25
N GLU A 193 17.69 11.60 -41.39
CA GLU A 193 16.76 10.90 -42.30
C GLU A 193 17.48 9.72 -42.98
N SER A 194 16.82 8.57 -43.07
CA SER A 194 17.43 7.33 -43.56
C SER A 194 16.55 6.60 -44.57
N GLU A 195 17.11 5.60 -45.25
CA GLU A 195 16.36 4.72 -46.15
C GLU A 195 15.16 4.06 -45.46
N ALA A 196 15.26 3.76 -44.15
CA ALA A 196 14.14 3.20 -43.38
C ALA A 196 12.96 4.18 -43.26
N HIS A 197 13.23 5.49 -43.11
CA HIS A 197 12.19 6.52 -43.10
C HIS A 197 11.50 6.62 -44.47
N ALA A 198 12.28 6.60 -45.56
CA ALA A 198 11.74 6.61 -46.92
C ALA A 198 10.84 5.40 -47.18
N LYS A 199 11.32 4.18 -46.89
CA LYS A 199 10.56 2.92 -47.03
C LYS A 199 9.31 2.87 -46.14
N LEU A 200 9.33 3.49 -44.95
CA LEU A 200 8.14 3.63 -44.12
C LEU A 200 7.09 4.55 -44.76
N ARG A 201 7.51 5.71 -45.30
CA ARG A 201 6.60 6.61 -46.04
C ARG A 201 6.01 5.88 -47.25
N GLU A 202 6.83 5.21 -48.05
CA GLU A 202 6.37 4.37 -49.18
C GLU A 202 5.39 3.28 -48.75
N ARG A 203 5.64 2.61 -47.62
CA ARG A 203 4.74 1.56 -47.09
C ARG A 203 3.41 2.12 -46.60
N VAL A 204 3.39 3.32 -46.00
CA VAL A 204 2.14 4.03 -45.67
C VAL A 204 1.38 4.38 -46.95
N VAL A 205 2.05 4.89 -48.00
CA VAL A 205 1.43 5.17 -49.31
C VAL A 205 0.88 3.91 -49.97
N TYR A 206 1.59 2.78 -49.87
CA TYR A 206 1.11 1.48 -50.36
C TYR A 206 -0.23 1.11 -49.71
N TYR A 207 -0.30 1.10 -48.37
CA TYR A 207 -1.54 0.74 -47.68
C TYR A 207 -2.65 1.77 -47.86
N TRP A 208 -2.31 3.05 -48.03
CA TRP A 208 -3.26 4.11 -48.37
C TRP A 208 -3.99 3.83 -49.69
N LYS A 209 -3.25 3.45 -50.75
CA LYS A 209 -3.82 3.16 -52.08
C LYS A 209 -4.48 1.79 -52.19
N ARG A 210 -3.97 0.78 -51.46
CA ARG A 210 -4.42 -0.62 -51.54
C ARG A 210 -5.94 -0.77 -51.35
N ALA A 211 -6.64 -1.10 -52.43
CA ALA A 211 -8.09 -1.35 -52.46
C ALA A 211 -8.95 -0.22 -51.86
N ALA A 212 -8.57 1.02 -52.15
CA ALA A 212 -9.31 2.23 -51.81
C ALA A 212 -10.79 2.17 -52.24
N VAL A 213 -11.65 2.82 -51.44
CA VAL A 213 -13.05 3.11 -51.75
C VAL A 213 -13.13 4.19 -52.83
N THR A 214 -12.25 5.19 -52.77
CA THR A 214 -12.07 6.26 -53.78
C THR A 214 -10.65 6.24 -54.39
N PRO A 215 -10.34 5.28 -55.29
CA PRO A 215 -9.00 5.14 -55.88
C PRO A 215 -8.48 6.42 -56.53
N GLU A 216 -9.34 7.15 -57.25
CA GLU A 216 -9.00 8.39 -57.95
C GLU A 216 -8.51 9.52 -57.02
N LYS A 217 -8.91 9.48 -55.73
CA LYS A 217 -8.40 10.37 -54.68
C LYS A 217 -7.19 9.75 -53.98
N ALA A 218 -7.23 8.46 -53.69
CA ALA A 218 -6.15 7.76 -53.00
C ALA A 218 -4.84 7.79 -53.80
N ASP A 219 -4.91 7.65 -55.13
CA ASP A 219 -3.77 7.61 -56.04
C ASP A 219 -2.98 8.93 -56.11
N LEU A 220 -3.55 10.05 -55.65
CA LEU A 220 -2.87 11.35 -55.59
C LEU A 220 -1.77 11.41 -54.52
N VAL A 221 -1.88 10.63 -53.45
CA VAL A 221 -0.93 10.64 -52.32
C VAL A 221 0.43 10.09 -52.74
N THR A 222 1.50 10.79 -52.33
CA THR A 222 2.91 10.42 -52.58
C THR A 222 3.68 10.25 -51.27
N ALA A 223 4.94 9.80 -51.33
CA ALA A 223 5.78 9.70 -50.12
C ALA A 223 6.04 11.08 -49.48
N ASP A 224 6.04 12.16 -50.28
CA ASP A 224 6.14 13.55 -49.83
C ASP A 224 4.92 13.99 -49.00
N ASP A 225 3.82 13.23 -49.03
CA ASP A 225 2.58 13.46 -48.28
C ASP A 225 2.52 12.78 -46.92
N VAL A 226 3.52 11.98 -46.59
CA VAL A 226 3.60 11.27 -45.32
C VAL A 226 4.68 11.89 -44.44
N GLN A 227 4.30 12.35 -43.24
CA GLN A 227 5.25 12.73 -42.20
C GLN A 227 5.24 11.69 -41.07
N LEU A 228 6.42 11.39 -40.53
CA LEU A 228 6.65 10.42 -39.46
C LEU A 228 7.06 11.14 -38.17
N PHE A 229 6.58 10.65 -37.04
CA PHE A 229 6.75 11.26 -35.72
C PHE A 229 7.10 10.19 -34.67
N PRO A 230 7.82 10.52 -33.58
CA PRO A 230 8.23 9.55 -32.56
C PRO A 230 7.08 8.91 -31.79
N THR A 231 5.89 9.54 -31.74
CA THR A 231 4.66 8.93 -31.20
C THR A 231 3.43 9.43 -31.96
N GLY A 232 2.29 8.73 -31.81
CA GLY A 232 0.99 9.24 -32.31
C GLY A 232 0.57 10.56 -31.66
N MET A 233 0.92 10.78 -30.39
CA MET A 233 0.67 12.08 -29.73
C MET A 233 1.56 13.18 -30.30
N ALA A 234 2.81 12.88 -30.66
CA ALA A 234 3.70 13.84 -31.33
C ALA A 234 3.13 14.26 -32.69
N ALA A 235 2.55 13.32 -33.45
CA ALA A 235 1.84 13.61 -34.70
C ALA A 235 0.65 14.56 -34.46
N ILE A 236 -0.21 14.28 -33.48
CA ILE A 236 -1.34 15.18 -33.10
C ILE A 236 -0.82 16.56 -32.69
N TYR A 237 0.19 16.61 -31.83
CA TYR A 237 0.73 17.86 -31.25
C TYR A 237 1.37 18.75 -32.32
N ARG A 238 2.26 18.18 -33.16
CA ARG A 238 2.89 18.91 -34.26
C ARG A 238 1.88 19.37 -35.30
N LEU A 239 0.87 18.53 -35.60
CA LEU A 239 -0.25 18.93 -36.45
C LEU A 239 -1.03 20.11 -35.85
N HIS A 240 -1.41 20.03 -34.57
CA HIS A 240 -2.13 21.10 -33.88
C HIS A 240 -1.39 22.44 -33.98
N LEU A 241 -0.10 22.47 -33.60
CA LEU A 241 0.71 23.70 -33.66
C LEU A 241 0.77 24.29 -35.08
N ALA A 242 0.95 23.45 -36.11
CA ALA A 242 1.04 23.91 -37.48
C ALA A 242 -0.32 24.36 -38.05
N LEU A 243 -1.44 23.72 -37.66
CA LEU A 243 -2.79 24.18 -38.03
C LEU A 243 -3.16 25.50 -37.34
N MET A 244 -2.71 25.74 -36.11
CA MET A 244 -2.83 27.06 -35.45
C MET A 244 -2.05 28.15 -36.20
N GLN A 245 -0.93 27.82 -36.86
CA GLN A 245 -0.22 28.74 -37.76
C GLN A 245 -0.91 28.94 -39.12
N TRP A 246 -1.62 27.94 -39.63
CA TRP A 246 -2.42 28.05 -40.86
C TRP A 246 -3.63 28.96 -40.67
N ARG A 247 -4.37 28.80 -39.57
CA ARG A 247 -5.52 29.66 -39.25
C ARG A 247 -5.77 29.70 -37.75
N SER A 248 -5.88 30.91 -37.19
CA SER A 248 -6.38 31.11 -35.84
C SER A 248 -7.90 30.98 -35.81
N GLY A 249 -8.41 30.17 -34.89
CA GLY A 249 -9.82 29.82 -34.74
C GLY A 249 -9.99 28.73 -33.67
N LYS A 250 -11.23 28.41 -33.29
CA LYS A 250 -11.47 27.35 -32.29
C LYS A 250 -11.14 25.97 -32.86
N VAL A 251 -10.78 25.02 -31.99
CA VAL A 251 -10.65 23.60 -32.32
C VAL A 251 -11.95 22.86 -31.95
N VAL A 252 -12.35 21.87 -32.76
CA VAL A 252 -13.60 21.12 -32.52
C VAL A 252 -13.36 19.60 -32.49
N PRO A 253 -13.18 18.99 -31.32
CA PRO A 253 -13.31 17.54 -31.19
C PRO A 253 -14.77 17.10 -31.37
N LEU A 254 -14.94 15.99 -32.07
CA LEU A 254 -16.22 15.37 -32.38
C LEU A 254 -16.18 13.90 -31.92
N GLY A 255 -17.13 13.47 -31.09
CA GLY A 255 -17.20 12.09 -30.61
C GLY A 255 -16.22 11.76 -29.49
N SER A 256 -16.20 10.49 -29.09
CA SER A 256 -15.19 10.01 -28.14
C SER A 256 -13.81 10.05 -28.79
N ILE A 257 -12.97 10.99 -28.36
CA ILE A 257 -11.56 11.09 -28.73
C ILE A 257 -10.67 10.63 -27.57
N PHE A 258 -9.45 10.19 -27.88
CA PHE A 258 -8.50 9.69 -26.92
C PHE A 258 -8.19 10.74 -25.84
N HIS A 259 -8.22 10.32 -24.58
CA HIS A 259 -8.10 11.18 -23.41
C HIS A 259 -6.97 12.22 -23.48
N ASN A 260 -5.76 11.88 -23.95
CA ASN A 260 -4.67 12.87 -24.04
C ASN A 260 -4.80 13.83 -25.23
N THR A 261 -5.56 13.47 -26.27
CA THR A 261 -5.92 14.36 -27.39
C THR A 261 -6.84 15.48 -26.89
N TRP A 262 -7.76 15.17 -25.97
CA TRP A 262 -8.61 16.16 -25.32
C TRP A 262 -7.78 17.21 -24.57
N HIS A 263 -6.86 16.78 -23.69
CA HIS A 263 -5.98 17.68 -22.92
C HIS A 263 -5.15 18.63 -23.79
N LEU A 264 -4.72 18.20 -24.98
CA LEU A 264 -4.00 19.10 -25.91
C LEU A 264 -4.89 20.21 -26.50
N GLN A 265 -6.20 19.99 -26.58
CA GLN A 265 -7.14 20.95 -27.15
C GLN A 265 -7.68 21.95 -26.12
N GLU A 266 -7.66 21.60 -24.84
CA GLU A 266 -7.89 22.54 -23.73
C GLU A 266 -6.88 23.71 -23.75
N GLU A 267 -5.67 23.46 -24.25
CA GLU A 267 -4.57 24.44 -24.37
C GLU A 267 -4.61 25.24 -25.69
N ALA A 268 -5.65 25.10 -26.53
CA ALA A 268 -5.77 25.84 -27.78
C ALA A 268 -5.95 27.36 -27.53
N PRO A 269 -5.20 28.26 -28.20
CA PRO A 269 -5.21 29.70 -27.91
C PRO A 269 -6.56 30.42 -28.07
N GLN A 270 -7.49 29.87 -28.86
CA GLN A 270 -8.85 30.39 -29.06
C GLN A 270 -9.92 29.52 -28.38
N GLY A 271 -9.48 28.59 -27.52
CA GLY A 271 -10.31 27.56 -26.91
C GLY A 271 -10.77 26.48 -27.89
N TYR A 272 -11.57 25.55 -27.36
CA TYR A 272 -12.17 24.44 -28.10
C TYR A 272 -13.67 24.34 -27.82
N LYS A 273 -14.39 23.59 -28.66
CA LYS A 273 -15.80 23.25 -28.45
C LYS A 273 -16.03 21.79 -28.83
N HIS A 274 -16.34 20.96 -27.84
CA HIS A 274 -16.66 19.55 -28.05
C HIS A 274 -18.15 19.32 -28.36
N PHE A 275 -18.41 18.32 -29.21
CA PHE A 275 -19.72 17.73 -29.44
C PHE A 275 -19.62 16.21 -29.26
N GLY A 276 -20.55 15.63 -28.48
CA GLY A 276 -20.56 14.21 -28.14
C GLY A 276 -20.88 13.28 -29.31
N ARG A 277 -21.99 12.54 -29.26
CA ARG A 277 -22.30 11.53 -30.28
C ARG A 277 -22.63 12.17 -31.65
N VAL A 278 -21.80 11.89 -32.66
CA VAL A 278 -21.77 12.56 -34.00
C VAL A 278 -21.92 11.57 -35.18
N ASP A 279 -22.78 10.59 -35.03
CA ASP A 279 -22.99 9.47 -35.95
C ASP A 279 -24.27 9.59 -36.81
N GLY A 280 -25.02 10.67 -36.65
CA GLY A 280 -26.24 10.94 -37.40
C GLY A 280 -27.52 10.34 -36.80
N THR A 281 -27.43 9.53 -35.73
CA THR A 281 -28.61 8.95 -35.05
C THR A 281 -29.11 9.79 -33.86
N GLY A 282 -28.46 10.93 -33.59
CA GLY A 282 -28.82 11.88 -32.54
C GLY A 282 -28.42 13.33 -32.86
N LYS A 283 -28.70 14.25 -31.94
CA LYS A 283 -28.61 15.70 -32.15
C LYS A 283 -27.19 16.25 -32.34
N GLY A 284 -26.12 15.51 -32.03
CA GLY A 284 -24.77 16.08 -31.95
C GLY A 284 -24.25 16.70 -33.25
N LEU A 285 -24.63 16.16 -34.41
CA LEU A 285 -24.30 16.78 -35.71
C LEU A 285 -25.19 18.00 -36.03
N ASP A 286 -26.44 18.02 -35.58
CA ASP A 286 -27.32 19.17 -35.75
C ASP A 286 -26.87 20.35 -34.86
N GLU A 287 -26.45 20.04 -33.63
CA GLU A 287 -25.86 21.01 -32.69
C GLU A 287 -24.51 21.54 -33.19
N PHE A 288 -23.69 20.69 -33.81
CA PHE A 288 -22.44 21.11 -34.45
C PHE A 288 -22.70 22.01 -35.66
N GLU A 289 -23.65 21.67 -36.53
CA GLU A 289 -24.06 22.50 -37.66
C GLU A 289 -24.62 23.85 -37.21
N ALA A 290 -25.51 23.87 -36.21
CA ALA A 290 -26.06 25.11 -35.65
C ALA A 290 -24.96 26.02 -35.06
N TYR A 291 -23.98 25.45 -34.37
CA TYR A 291 -22.82 26.19 -33.86
C TYR A 291 -21.93 26.75 -34.98
N LEU A 292 -21.70 25.99 -36.05
CA LEU A 292 -20.99 26.48 -37.23
C LEU A 292 -21.73 27.63 -37.93
N GLU A 293 -23.07 27.58 -37.99
CA GLU A 293 -23.87 28.69 -38.50
C GLU A 293 -23.81 29.94 -37.61
N GLU A 294 -23.72 29.77 -36.29
CA GLU A 294 -23.57 30.88 -35.34
C GLU A 294 -22.19 31.54 -35.47
N GLU A 295 -21.10 30.77 -35.44
CA GLU A 295 -19.74 31.29 -35.68
C GLU A 295 -19.64 31.99 -37.05
N ALA A 296 -20.23 31.43 -38.10
CA ALA A 296 -20.23 32.01 -39.44
C ALA A 296 -21.05 33.33 -39.53
N LYS A 297 -22.18 33.44 -38.83
CA LYS A 297 -22.96 34.70 -38.73
C LYS A 297 -22.15 35.81 -38.05
N GLU A 298 -21.30 35.46 -37.09
CA GLU A 298 -20.37 36.37 -36.43
C GLU A 298 -19.03 36.55 -37.18
N GLY A 299 -18.91 36.04 -38.41
CA GLY A 299 -17.72 36.18 -39.25
C GLY A 299 -16.51 35.35 -38.79
N ARG A 300 -16.69 34.43 -37.83
CA ARG A 300 -15.65 33.53 -37.33
C ARG A 300 -15.62 32.22 -38.12
N LYS A 301 -14.46 31.55 -38.06
CA LYS A 301 -14.28 30.18 -38.56
C LYS A 301 -13.56 29.36 -37.50
N ILE A 302 -13.88 28.07 -37.43
CA ILE A 302 -13.05 27.10 -36.70
C ILE A 302 -11.81 26.75 -37.53
N THR A 303 -10.72 26.33 -36.88
CA THR A 303 -9.52 25.90 -37.62
C THR A 303 -9.70 24.50 -38.17
N TYR A 304 -9.95 23.53 -37.29
CA TYR A 304 -10.10 22.14 -37.66
C TYR A 304 -11.05 21.40 -36.73
N ALA A 305 -11.68 20.35 -37.27
CA ALA A 305 -12.39 19.34 -36.52
C ALA A 305 -11.53 18.07 -36.40
N PHE A 306 -11.60 17.40 -35.26
CA PHE A 306 -10.88 16.14 -34.99
C PHE A 306 -11.86 15.05 -34.59
N VAL A 307 -11.77 13.88 -35.23
CA VAL A 307 -12.65 12.73 -34.97
C VAL A 307 -11.86 11.42 -35.04
N GLU A 308 -12.19 10.46 -34.19
CA GLU A 308 -11.67 9.08 -34.28
C GLU A 308 -12.63 8.18 -35.05
N PHE A 309 -12.08 7.27 -35.87
CA PHE A 309 -12.88 6.40 -36.72
C PHE A 309 -12.34 4.95 -36.77
N PRO A 310 -13.01 3.97 -36.13
CA PRO A 310 -14.04 4.13 -35.11
C PRO A 310 -13.46 4.70 -33.81
N SER A 311 -14.33 5.22 -32.94
CA SER A 311 -13.94 5.91 -31.71
C SER A 311 -13.42 5.01 -30.58
N ASN A 312 -12.37 5.42 -29.88
CA ASN A 312 -11.87 4.76 -28.67
C ASN A 312 -12.51 5.35 -27.40
N PRO A 313 -12.98 4.56 -26.42
CA PRO A 313 -13.14 3.09 -26.41
C PRO A 313 -14.53 2.59 -26.85
N ILE A 314 -15.44 3.48 -27.26
CA ILE A 314 -16.88 3.16 -27.43
C ILE A 314 -17.22 2.50 -28.78
N MET A 315 -16.27 2.42 -29.72
CA MET A 315 -16.36 1.74 -31.02
C MET A 315 -17.46 2.24 -31.98
N VAL A 316 -17.99 3.44 -31.75
CA VAL A 316 -18.99 4.10 -32.61
C VAL A 316 -18.30 4.76 -33.80
N SER A 317 -18.95 4.75 -34.97
CA SER A 317 -18.45 5.34 -36.23
C SER A 317 -19.23 6.61 -36.60
N ALA A 318 -18.53 7.75 -36.68
CA ALA A 318 -19.12 9.04 -37.02
C ALA A 318 -19.62 9.11 -38.48
N ASP A 319 -20.60 9.97 -38.77
CA ASP A 319 -21.03 10.24 -40.16
C ASP A 319 -20.03 11.19 -40.83
N LEU A 320 -18.93 10.62 -41.32
CA LEU A 320 -17.89 11.36 -42.04
C LEU A 320 -18.42 12.00 -43.35
N SER A 321 -19.51 11.50 -43.93
CA SER A 321 -20.12 12.08 -45.13
C SER A 321 -20.75 13.42 -44.82
N ARG A 322 -21.54 13.52 -43.74
CA ARG A 322 -22.11 14.79 -43.27
C ARG A 322 -21.02 15.72 -42.72
N ILE A 323 -20.05 15.22 -41.96
CA ILE A 323 -18.95 16.05 -41.44
C ILE A 323 -18.11 16.64 -42.59
N ARG A 324 -17.85 15.90 -43.68
CA ARG A 324 -17.21 16.41 -44.90
C ARG A 324 -18.01 17.56 -45.52
N GLN A 325 -19.33 17.41 -45.69
CA GLN A 325 -20.20 18.46 -46.22
C GLN A 325 -20.17 19.73 -45.36
N LEU A 326 -20.16 19.59 -44.02
CA LEU A 326 -20.01 20.72 -43.10
C LEU A 326 -18.63 21.38 -43.24
N ALA A 327 -17.56 20.59 -43.33
CA ALA A 327 -16.20 21.08 -43.52
C ALA A 327 -16.02 21.85 -44.85
N ASP A 328 -16.80 21.50 -45.87
CA ASP A 328 -16.85 22.23 -47.15
C ASP A 328 -17.76 23.47 -47.10
N LYS A 329 -18.93 23.39 -46.45
CA LYS A 329 -19.87 24.51 -46.24
C LYS A 329 -19.25 25.64 -45.40
N PHE A 330 -18.50 25.30 -44.35
CA PHE A 330 -17.95 26.25 -43.37
C PHE A 330 -16.43 26.45 -43.46
N ASP A 331 -15.77 25.79 -44.41
CA ASP A 331 -14.33 25.91 -44.70
C ASP A 331 -13.44 25.66 -43.47
N PHE A 332 -13.37 24.40 -43.03
CA PHE A 332 -12.41 23.93 -42.01
C PHE A 332 -11.72 22.63 -42.41
N ILE A 333 -10.61 22.31 -41.75
CA ILE A 333 -9.86 21.06 -41.97
C ILE A 333 -10.49 19.93 -41.15
N LEU A 334 -10.81 18.81 -41.78
CA LEU A 334 -11.21 17.56 -41.13
C LEU A 334 -10.00 16.65 -40.93
N VAL A 335 -9.59 16.50 -39.67
CA VAL A 335 -8.58 15.53 -39.24
C VAL A 335 -9.30 14.27 -38.74
N VAL A 336 -8.95 13.11 -39.29
CA VAL A 336 -9.48 11.82 -38.83
C VAL A 336 -8.33 10.97 -38.29
N ASP A 337 -8.43 10.52 -37.05
CA ASP A 337 -7.55 9.49 -36.48
C ASP A 337 -8.14 8.11 -36.79
N ASP A 338 -7.41 7.36 -37.62
CA ASP A 338 -7.84 6.05 -38.13
C ASP A 338 -7.33 4.89 -37.26
N THR A 339 -6.59 5.14 -36.17
CA THR A 339 -5.73 4.17 -35.47
C THR A 339 -6.40 2.81 -35.17
N LEU A 340 -7.70 2.79 -34.87
CA LEU A 340 -8.45 1.56 -34.57
C LEU A 340 -8.92 0.80 -35.82
N GLY A 341 -9.38 1.51 -36.86
CA GLY A 341 -9.73 0.90 -38.14
C GLY A 341 -8.47 0.48 -38.89
N SER A 342 -7.46 1.36 -38.90
CA SER A 342 -6.14 1.20 -39.50
C SER A 342 -6.18 1.14 -41.04
N PHE A 343 -5.06 1.51 -41.68
CA PHE A 343 -4.90 1.50 -43.14
C PHE A 343 -5.32 0.17 -43.81
N CYS A 344 -5.28 -0.96 -43.11
CA CYS A 344 -5.72 -2.24 -43.65
C CYS A 344 -7.24 -2.35 -43.82
N ASN A 345 -8.06 -1.74 -42.96
CA ASN A 345 -9.52 -1.94 -43.00
C ASN A 345 -10.30 -0.82 -43.67
N ILE A 346 -9.86 0.42 -43.52
CA ILE A 346 -10.62 1.62 -43.93
C ILE A 346 -9.84 2.53 -44.87
N ASP A 347 -10.57 3.18 -45.76
CA ASP A 347 -10.08 4.23 -46.67
C ASP A 347 -10.81 5.53 -46.37
N LEU A 348 -10.03 6.55 -46.00
CA LEU A 348 -10.53 7.87 -45.65
C LEU A 348 -10.12 8.93 -46.69
N SER A 349 -9.49 8.53 -47.80
CA SER A 349 -9.07 9.43 -48.89
C SER A 349 -10.25 10.20 -49.52
N GLY A 350 -11.46 9.67 -49.39
CA GLY A 350 -12.70 10.30 -49.83
C GLY A 350 -13.13 11.53 -49.03
N VAL A 351 -12.76 11.61 -47.74
CA VAL A 351 -13.35 12.53 -46.75
C VAL A 351 -12.34 13.29 -45.88
N ALA A 352 -11.26 12.67 -45.43
CA ALA A 352 -10.31 13.32 -44.54
C ALA A 352 -9.44 14.33 -45.32
N ASP A 353 -9.23 15.53 -44.78
CA ASP A 353 -8.20 16.44 -45.28
C ASP A 353 -6.81 15.97 -44.83
N ILE A 354 -6.73 15.42 -43.61
CA ILE A 354 -5.53 14.85 -43.00
C ILE A 354 -5.92 13.58 -42.23
N VAL A 355 -5.17 12.49 -42.40
CA VAL A 355 -5.33 11.27 -41.60
C VAL A 355 -4.17 11.13 -40.62
N MET A 356 -4.49 10.90 -39.36
CA MET A 356 -3.54 10.54 -38.30
C MET A 356 -3.61 9.02 -38.09
N THR A 357 -2.44 8.38 -37.99
CA THR A 357 -2.34 6.97 -37.58
C THR A 357 -1.26 6.78 -36.53
N SER A 358 -1.58 6.21 -35.38
CA SER A 358 -0.59 5.76 -34.40
C SER A 358 0.01 4.42 -34.84
N ILE A 359 1.00 4.46 -35.73
CA ILE A 359 1.73 3.26 -36.22
C ILE A 359 2.42 2.43 -35.11
N THR A 360 2.54 2.97 -33.89
CA THR A 360 2.84 2.21 -32.65
C THR A 360 1.95 0.99 -32.40
N LYS A 361 0.72 0.93 -32.96
CA LYS A 361 -0.30 -0.07 -32.63
C LYS A 361 -0.21 -1.32 -33.53
N SER A 362 -1.31 -1.74 -34.16
CA SER A 362 -1.39 -2.91 -35.04
C SER A 362 -0.35 -2.92 -36.18
N PHE A 363 0.00 -1.74 -36.69
CA PHE A 363 1.04 -1.56 -37.71
C PHE A 363 2.40 -2.10 -37.23
N SER A 364 2.84 -1.75 -36.01
CA SER A 364 4.04 -2.35 -35.40
C SER A 364 3.80 -3.74 -34.82
N GLY A 365 2.68 -4.00 -34.13
CA GLY A 365 2.31 -5.33 -33.62
C GLY A 365 3.11 -5.94 -32.45
N TYR A 366 4.29 -5.42 -32.09
CA TYR A 366 5.19 -6.06 -31.11
C TYR A 366 5.39 -5.32 -29.78
N ALA A 367 4.85 -4.09 -29.64
CA ALA A 367 4.94 -3.28 -28.43
C ALA A 367 6.38 -3.00 -27.92
N ASP A 368 7.32 -2.75 -28.83
CA ASP A 368 8.73 -2.46 -28.57
C ASP A 368 9.26 -1.19 -29.29
N VAL A 369 8.43 -0.51 -30.07
CA VAL A 369 8.75 0.75 -30.77
C VAL A 369 7.52 1.65 -30.80
N MET A 370 7.75 2.97 -30.73
CA MET A 370 6.70 3.98 -30.86
C MET A 370 6.86 4.73 -32.18
N GLY A 371 5.74 5.19 -32.72
CA GLY A 371 5.68 6.05 -33.90
C GLY A 371 4.26 6.52 -34.18
N GLY A 372 4.16 7.62 -34.91
CA GLY A 372 2.93 8.15 -35.51
C GLY A 372 3.19 8.58 -36.96
N SER A 373 2.14 8.58 -37.78
CA SER A 373 2.18 9.12 -39.14
C SER A 373 1.03 10.09 -39.38
N LEU A 374 1.30 11.12 -40.18
CA LEU A 374 0.28 11.97 -40.79
C LEU A 374 0.32 11.76 -42.31
N VAL A 375 -0.85 11.55 -42.92
CA VAL A 375 -1.04 11.57 -44.37
C VAL A 375 -1.83 12.82 -44.73
N PHE A 376 -1.23 13.72 -45.48
CA PHE A 376 -1.88 14.92 -45.99
C PHE A 376 -2.53 14.61 -47.33
N ASN A 377 -3.85 14.75 -47.44
CA ASN A 377 -4.58 14.28 -48.62
C ASN A 377 -4.62 15.34 -49.74
N PRO A 378 -4.00 15.14 -50.92
CA PRO A 378 -4.07 16.10 -52.02
C PRO A 378 -5.46 16.23 -52.65
N ALA A 379 -6.38 15.31 -52.36
CA ALA A 379 -7.79 15.45 -52.71
C ALA A 379 -8.53 16.52 -51.86
N SER A 380 -7.89 17.06 -50.82
CA SER A 380 -8.44 18.17 -50.02
C SER A 380 -8.50 19.46 -50.83
N PRO A 381 -9.65 20.17 -50.86
CA PRO A 381 -9.75 21.52 -51.42
C PRO A 381 -8.82 22.55 -50.76
N ARG A 382 -8.25 22.22 -49.59
CA ARG A 382 -7.41 23.10 -48.77
C ARG A 382 -5.94 22.70 -48.79
N TYR A 383 -5.57 21.60 -49.45
CA TYR A 383 -4.21 21.03 -49.45
C TYR A 383 -3.13 22.08 -49.74
N GLU A 384 -3.24 22.80 -50.86
CA GLU A 384 -2.30 23.86 -51.27
C GLU A 384 -2.13 24.98 -50.23
N SER A 385 -3.14 25.22 -49.38
CA SER A 385 -3.09 26.26 -48.35
C SER A 385 -2.40 25.81 -47.07
N PHE A 386 -2.56 24.55 -46.65
CA PHE A 386 -2.01 24.05 -45.38
C PHE A 386 -0.69 23.28 -45.57
N LYS A 387 -0.50 22.60 -46.71
CA LYS A 387 0.66 21.75 -46.99
C LYS A 387 2.01 22.49 -46.88
N PRO A 388 2.17 23.73 -47.41
CA PRO A 388 3.45 24.44 -47.28
C PRO A 388 3.79 24.77 -45.82
N ILE A 389 2.77 25.04 -44.99
CA ILE A 389 2.94 25.35 -43.56
C ILE A 389 3.35 24.08 -42.80
N LEU A 390 2.70 22.95 -43.06
CA LEU A 390 3.06 21.65 -42.48
C LEU A 390 4.45 21.16 -42.94
N LYS A 391 4.84 21.42 -44.19
CA LYS A 391 6.20 21.11 -44.69
C LYS A 391 7.26 22.01 -44.05
N LYS A 392 6.95 23.29 -43.81
CA LYS A 392 7.84 24.25 -43.16
C LYS A 392 8.00 24.02 -41.65
N ALA A 393 6.94 23.57 -40.98
CA ALA A 393 6.94 23.30 -39.54
C ALA A 393 7.52 21.93 -39.16
N PHE A 394 7.76 21.04 -40.14
CA PHE A 394 8.26 19.70 -39.90
C PHE A 394 9.76 19.68 -39.57
N LEU A 395 10.09 18.93 -38.53
CA LEU A 395 11.44 18.54 -38.13
C LEU A 395 11.44 17.02 -38.02
N ASN A 396 12.47 16.35 -38.55
CA ASN A 396 12.61 14.92 -38.27
C ASN A 396 13.03 14.71 -36.80
N GLU A 397 12.06 14.34 -35.98
CA GLU A 397 12.21 13.91 -34.58
C GLU A 397 12.14 12.38 -34.44
N TYR A 398 12.01 11.64 -35.56
CA TYR A 398 11.98 10.18 -35.54
C TYR A 398 13.40 9.63 -35.68
N PHE A 399 13.79 8.74 -34.79
CA PHE A 399 15.16 8.23 -34.73
C PHE A 399 15.34 7.06 -35.70
N VAL A 400 16.50 7.01 -36.37
CA VAL A 400 16.84 5.97 -37.35
C VAL A 400 16.62 4.55 -36.83
N GLY A 401 17.06 4.24 -35.61
CA GLY A 401 16.85 2.90 -35.02
C GLY A 401 15.39 2.57 -34.68
N ASP A 402 14.54 3.57 -34.42
CA ASP A 402 13.09 3.35 -34.26
C ASP A 402 12.40 3.22 -35.63
N ALA A 403 12.84 3.97 -36.65
CA ALA A 403 12.37 3.81 -38.03
C ALA A 403 12.73 2.43 -38.61
N GLU A 404 13.94 1.93 -38.37
CA GLU A 404 14.39 0.60 -38.76
C GLU A 404 13.56 -0.49 -38.07
N GLN A 405 13.37 -0.41 -36.75
CA GLN A 405 12.54 -1.36 -36.02
C GLN A 405 11.08 -1.34 -36.54
N MET A 406 10.49 -0.16 -36.72
CA MET A 406 9.13 0.01 -37.21
C MET A 406 8.97 -0.54 -38.65
N LEU A 407 9.99 -0.41 -39.48
CA LEU A 407 10.00 -0.98 -40.83
C LEU A 407 10.05 -2.51 -40.79
N SER A 408 10.91 -3.10 -39.97
CA SER A 408 10.96 -4.56 -39.79
C SER A 408 9.63 -5.08 -39.20
N ASN A 409 9.15 -4.44 -38.14
CA ASN A 409 7.93 -4.81 -37.43
C ASN A 409 6.66 -4.77 -38.30
N SER A 410 6.64 -3.98 -39.38
CA SER A 410 5.46 -3.83 -40.24
C SER A 410 5.43 -4.77 -41.46
N GLU A 411 6.40 -5.68 -41.63
CA GLU A 411 6.47 -6.57 -42.81
C GLU A 411 5.30 -7.57 -42.89
N ASP A 412 4.87 -8.13 -41.77
CA ASP A 412 3.75 -9.07 -41.65
C ASP A 412 2.44 -8.40 -41.17
N TYR A 413 2.36 -7.07 -41.20
CA TYR A 413 1.21 -6.28 -40.73
C TYR A 413 -0.14 -6.82 -41.25
N LEU A 414 -0.31 -7.01 -42.56
CA LEU A 414 -1.58 -7.54 -43.11
C LEU A 414 -1.88 -8.96 -42.60
N LYS A 415 -0.87 -9.84 -42.50
CA LYS A 415 -1.05 -11.22 -42.01
C LYS A 415 -1.50 -11.24 -40.55
N ARG A 416 -0.92 -10.38 -39.71
CA ARG A 416 -1.38 -10.18 -38.33
C ARG A 416 -2.78 -9.60 -38.29
N SER A 417 -3.04 -8.52 -39.02
CA SER A 417 -4.36 -7.86 -39.07
C SER A 417 -5.49 -8.81 -39.48
N THR A 418 -5.24 -9.80 -40.35
CA THR A 418 -6.23 -10.85 -40.68
C THR A 418 -6.64 -11.64 -39.43
N ILE A 419 -5.67 -12.03 -38.61
CA ILE A 419 -5.90 -12.77 -37.36
C ILE A 419 -6.55 -11.86 -36.30
N LEU A 420 -6.05 -10.63 -36.14
CA LEU A 420 -6.59 -9.65 -35.20
C LEU A 420 -8.07 -9.34 -35.49
N ASN A 421 -8.40 -9.03 -36.75
CA ASN A 421 -9.77 -8.79 -37.23
C ASN A 421 -10.68 -10.00 -36.98
N ARG A 422 -10.21 -11.21 -37.34
CA ARG A 422 -10.96 -12.46 -37.14
C ARG A 422 -11.25 -12.70 -35.67
N ASN A 423 -10.21 -12.66 -34.83
CA ASN A 423 -10.33 -12.96 -33.41
C ASN A 423 -11.21 -11.92 -32.69
N ALA A 424 -11.08 -10.62 -33.01
CA ALA A 424 -11.92 -9.57 -32.45
C ALA A 424 -13.39 -9.71 -32.88
N LEU A 425 -13.66 -9.99 -34.16
CA LEU A 425 -15.02 -10.26 -34.64
C LEU A 425 -15.61 -11.52 -33.99
N ALA A 426 -14.85 -12.60 -33.92
CA ALA A 426 -15.33 -13.86 -33.34
C ALA A 426 -15.66 -13.73 -31.85
N LEU A 427 -14.81 -13.05 -31.06
CA LEU A 427 -15.09 -12.77 -29.66
C LEU A 427 -16.26 -11.80 -29.47
N ALA A 428 -16.31 -10.69 -30.22
CA ALA A 428 -17.37 -9.70 -30.07
C ALA A 428 -18.74 -10.27 -30.41
N THR A 429 -18.87 -11.00 -31.53
CA THR A 429 -20.11 -11.69 -31.92
C THR A 429 -20.51 -12.73 -30.88
N TRP A 430 -19.58 -13.59 -30.45
CA TRP A 430 -19.87 -14.62 -29.45
C TRP A 430 -20.28 -14.03 -28.08
N LEU A 431 -19.68 -12.92 -27.66
CA LEU A 431 -20.07 -12.23 -26.42
C LEU A 431 -21.44 -11.55 -26.54
N ASP A 432 -21.83 -11.04 -27.71
CA ASP A 432 -23.16 -10.44 -27.93
C ASP A 432 -24.26 -11.51 -28.06
N GLU A 433 -23.94 -12.66 -28.66
CA GLU A 433 -24.77 -13.86 -28.61
C GLU A 433 -24.98 -14.32 -27.15
N LEU A 434 -23.90 -14.44 -26.37
CA LEU A 434 -23.98 -14.82 -24.95
C LEU A 434 -24.73 -13.79 -24.11
N ARG A 435 -24.59 -12.49 -24.37
CA ARG A 435 -25.38 -11.43 -23.71
C ARG A 435 -26.89 -11.68 -23.82
N THR A 436 -27.33 -12.28 -24.93
CA THR A 436 -28.74 -12.58 -25.20
C THR A 436 -29.14 -13.98 -24.71
N GLN A 437 -28.25 -14.97 -24.81
CA GLN A 437 -28.51 -16.38 -24.48
C GLN A 437 -28.31 -16.72 -22.99
N GLU A 438 -27.35 -16.08 -22.33
CA GLU A 438 -26.93 -16.32 -20.94
C GLU A 438 -26.84 -14.98 -20.16
N PRO A 439 -27.97 -14.27 -19.92
CA PRO A 439 -28.00 -12.95 -19.25
C PRO A 439 -27.47 -12.97 -17.81
N GLU A 440 -27.31 -14.14 -17.20
CA GLU A 440 -26.61 -14.33 -15.94
C GLU A 440 -25.11 -13.95 -16.00
N TYR A 441 -24.49 -13.89 -17.18
CA TYR A 441 -23.12 -13.38 -17.37
C TYR A 441 -22.99 -11.86 -17.18
N GLY A 442 -24.11 -11.11 -17.08
CA GLY A 442 -24.12 -9.72 -16.63
C GLY A 442 -23.63 -8.65 -17.61
N ILE A 443 -23.21 -9.06 -18.82
CA ILE A 443 -22.93 -8.15 -19.94
C ILE A 443 -24.18 -7.33 -20.27
N SER A 444 -24.04 -6.02 -20.42
CA SER A 444 -25.11 -5.12 -20.85
C SER A 444 -25.01 -4.75 -22.33
N GLN A 445 -23.80 -4.63 -22.86
CA GLN A 445 -23.54 -4.34 -24.27
C GLN A 445 -22.13 -4.83 -24.68
N VAL A 446 -21.99 -5.27 -25.92
CA VAL A 446 -20.69 -5.42 -26.58
C VAL A 446 -20.56 -4.30 -27.60
N LEU A 447 -19.47 -3.54 -27.52
CA LEU A 447 -19.17 -2.38 -28.34
C LEU A 447 -18.09 -2.75 -29.35
N TYR A 448 -18.51 -2.98 -30.58
CA TYR A 448 -17.69 -3.28 -31.76
C TYR A 448 -18.46 -2.79 -33.00
N PRO A 449 -17.82 -2.47 -34.14
CA PRO A 449 -18.55 -1.91 -35.27
C PRO A 449 -19.69 -2.79 -35.79
N THR A 450 -19.59 -4.13 -35.72
CA THR A 450 -20.67 -5.04 -36.13
C THR A 450 -21.83 -5.18 -35.14
N THR A 451 -21.65 -4.74 -33.89
CA THR A 451 -22.71 -4.70 -32.86
C THR A 451 -23.25 -3.28 -32.63
N SER A 452 -22.69 -2.28 -33.30
CA SER A 452 -23.17 -0.89 -33.28
C SER A 452 -24.24 -0.64 -34.35
N ASP A 453 -25.22 0.16 -33.98
CA ASP A 453 -26.16 0.88 -34.84
C ASP A 453 -25.49 1.77 -35.91
N THR A 454 -24.19 2.05 -35.79
CA THR A 454 -23.39 2.85 -36.74
C THR A 454 -22.60 2.02 -37.76
N LEU A 455 -22.86 0.71 -37.86
CA LEU A 455 -22.17 -0.20 -38.78
C LEU A 455 -22.15 0.31 -40.24
N GLU A 456 -23.23 0.93 -40.72
CA GLU A 456 -23.27 1.43 -42.10
C GLU A 456 -22.35 2.65 -42.32
N ASN A 457 -22.12 3.49 -41.30
CA ASN A 457 -21.11 4.54 -41.34
C ASN A 457 -19.71 3.94 -41.49
N TYR A 458 -19.41 2.83 -40.77
CA TYR A 458 -18.14 2.10 -40.92
C TYR A 458 -17.99 1.51 -42.32
N LYS A 459 -19.01 0.76 -42.80
CA LYS A 459 -19.00 0.10 -44.10
C LYS A 459 -18.81 1.06 -45.27
N ALA A 460 -19.36 2.27 -45.19
CA ALA A 460 -19.20 3.30 -46.22
C ALA A 460 -17.72 3.63 -46.54
N TRP A 461 -16.82 3.44 -45.56
CA TRP A 461 -15.38 3.70 -45.66
C TRP A 461 -14.53 2.42 -45.57
N MET A 462 -15.16 1.24 -45.55
CA MET A 462 -14.47 -0.04 -45.49
C MET A 462 -13.86 -0.38 -46.86
N ARG A 463 -12.58 -0.77 -46.88
CA ARG A 463 -11.87 -1.12 -48.11
C ARG A 463 -12.49 -2.34 -48.78
N LYS A 464 -12.18 -2.52 -50.07
CA LYS A 464 -12.58 -3.72 -50.81
C LYS A 464 -11.66 -4.90 -50.44
N PRO A 465 -12.16 -6.14 -50.43
CA PRO A 465 -11.32 -7.32 -50.26
C PRO A 465 -10.35 -7.48 -51.44
N THR A 466 -9.21 -8.11 -51.17
CA THR A 466 -8.12 -8.40 -52.11
C THR A 466 -7.65 -9.83 -51.92
N GLU A 467 -6.91 -10.39 -52.88
CA GLU A 467 -6.32 -11.73 -52.73
C GLU A 467 -5.39 -11.85 -51.51
N GLU A 468 -4.69 -10.76 -51.15
CA GLU A 468 -3.78 -10.73 -49.98
C GLU A 468 -4.49 -10.48 -48.64
N PHE A 469 -5.65 -9.83 -48.64
CA PHE A 469 -6.29 -9.34 -47.41
C PHE A 469 -7.79 -9.08 -47.56
N THR A 470 -8.56 -9.60 -46.60
CA THR A 470 -9.98 -9.26 -46.39
C THR A 470 -10.08 -8.27 -45.22
N PRO A 471 -10.61 -7.05 -45.44
CA PRO A 471 -10.77 -6.07 -44.37
C PRO A 471 -11.80 -6.51 -43.33
N GLY A 472 -11.60 -6.04 -42.11
CA GLY A 472 -12.45 -6.29 -40.94
C GLY A 472 -12.70 -5.01 -40.16
N TYR A 473 -12.83 -5.14 -38.84
CA TYR A 473 -13.34 -4.08 -37.96
C TYR A 473 -12.35 -3.66 -36.85
N GLY A 474 -11.06 -3.96 -37.05
CA GLY A 474 -9.99 -3.65 -36.12
C GLY A 474 -9.70 -4.78 -35.12
N CYS A 475 -8.84 -4.49 -34.14
CA CYS A 475 -8.44 -5.44 -33.09
C CYS A 475 -9.06 -5.15 -31.72
N LEU A 476 -9.89 -4.11 -31.60
CA LEU A 476 -10.37 -3.57 -30.34
C LEU A 476 -11.89 -3.72 -30.24
N PHE A 477 -12.37 -4.17 -29.08
CA PHE A 477 -13.79 -4.05 -28.69
C PHE A 477 -13.88 -3.68 -27.22
N SER A 478 -15.07 -3.27 -26.76
CA SER A 478 -15.34 -3.06 -25.33
C SER A 478 -16.56 -3.87 -24.88
N VAL A 479 -16.60 -4.24 -23.61
CA VAL A 479 -17.72 -4.93 -22.97
C VAL A 479 -18.20 -4.10 -21.80
N ASP A 480 -19.46 -3.68 -21.85
CA ASP A 480 -20.13 -3.05 -20.72
C ASP A 480 -20.84 -4.12 -19.89
N PHE A 481 -20.87 -3.92 -18.57
CA PHE A 481 -21.64 -4.74 -17.64
C PHE A 481 -22.74 -3.92 -16.97
N HIS A 482 -23.83 -4.57 -16.60
CA HIS A 482 -24.94 -3.93 -15.88
C HIS A 482 -24.55 -3.37 -14.50
N LYS A 483 -23.41 -3.79 -13.94
CA LYS A 483 -22.90 -3.35 -12.64
C LYS A 483 -21.37 -3.29 -12.65
N LYS A 484 -20.82 -2.30 -11.94
CA LYS A 484 -19.38 -2.14 -11.72
C LYS A 484 -18.72 -3.32 -11.03
N ASP A 485 -19.43 -4.00 -10.12
CA ASP A 485 -18.93 -5.23 -9.49
C ASP A 485 -18.86 -6.42 -10.46
N ASP A 486 -19.79 -6.53 -11.42
CA ASP A 486 -19.74 -7.59 -12.44
C ASP A 486 -18.54 -7.35 -13.37
N ALA A 487 -18.34 -6.11 -13.83
CA ALA A 487 -17.16 -5.69 -14.60
C ALA A 487 -15.85 -5.96 -13.84
N ARG A 488 -15.82 -5.67 -12.54
CA ARG A 488 -14.68 -5.92 -11.66
C ARG A 488 -14.37 -7.41 -11.52
N ILE A 489 -15.38 -8.24 -11.29
CA ILE A 489 -15.21 -9.70 -11.16
C ILE A 489 -14.72 -10.29 -12.48
N PHE A 490 -15.30 -9.90 -13.61
CA PHE A 490 -14.83 -10.31 -14.94
C PHE A 490 -13.36 -9.91 -15.14
N TYR A 491 -13.03 -8.65 -14.90
CA TYR A 491 -11.69 -8.10 -15.08
C TYR A 491 -10.62 -8.74 -14.20
N ASP A 492 -10.91 -8.92 -12.90
CA ASP A 492 -10.01 -9.56 -11.94
C ASP A 492 -9.84 -11.06 -12.23
N SER A 493 -10.76 -11.67 -12.98
CA SER A 493 -10.73 -13.09 -13.39
C SER A 493 -10.20 -13.32 -14.82
N LEU A 494 -9.99 -12.28 -15.61
CA LEU A 494 -9.63 -12.39 -17.03
C LEU A 494 -8.12 -12.62 -17.20
N ASP A 495 -7.74 -13.86 -17.51
CA ASP A 495 -6.33 -14.27 -17.66
C ASP A 495 -5.69 -13.79 -18.98
N VAL A 496 -5.52 -12.47 -19.13
CA VAL A 496 -4.89 -11.80 -20.28
C VAL A 496 -3.87 -10.74 -19.83
N PHE A 497 -3.10 -10.14 -20.75
CA PHE A 497 -2.15 -9.10 -20.39
C PHE A 497 -2.85 -7.77 -20.06
N ILE A 498 -3.06 -7.50 -18.78
CA ILE A 498 -3.65 -6.22 -18.35
C ILE A 498 -2.72 -5.02 -18.66
N GLY A 499 -3.10 -4.14 -19.59
CA GLY A 499 -2.30 -2.97 -19.99
C GLY A 499 -2.98 -2.06 -21.03
N PRO A 500 -2.50 -0.81 -21.20
CA PRO A 500 -3.16 0.21 -22.05
C PRO A 500 -2.81 0.16 -23.55
N HIS A 501 -1.91 -0.73 -23.96
CA HIS A 501 -1.52 -0.92 -25.36
C HIS A 501 -2.63 -1.64 -26.16
N LEU A 502 -2.58 -1.58 -27.50
CA LEU A 502 -3.54 -2.28 -28.38
C LEU A 502 -2.89 -2.67 -29.71
N GLY A 503 -3.38 -3.77 -30.31
CA GLY A 503 -2.88 -4.30 -31.59
C GLY A 503 -1.59 -5.13 -31.48
N ALA A 504 -1.20 -5.57 -30.28
CA ALA A 504 -0.02 -6.39 -30.09
C ALA A 504 -0.31 -7.90 -30.27
N HIS A 505 0.74 -8.73 -30.31
CA HIS A 505 0.63 -10.17 -30.59
C HIS A 505 -0.08 -11.01 -29.51
N HIS A 506 -0.23 -10.49 -28.29
CA HIS A 506 -1.07 -11.07 -27.23
C HIS A 506 -2.26 -10.18 -26.90
N THR A 507 -3.35 -10.80 -26.44
CA THR A 507 -4.57 -10.12 -26.00
C THR A 507 -4.32 -9.31 -24.73
N LEU A 508 -4.77 -8.05 -24.73
CA LEU A 508 -4.75 -7.15 -23.58
C LEU A 508 -6.16 -6.70 -23.17
N ALA A 509 -6.34 -6.41 -21.88
CA ALA A 509 -7.57 -5.81 -21.36
C ALA A 509 -7.28 -4.68 -20.37
N ILE A 510 -8.20 -3.73 -20.24
CA ILE A 510 -8.10 -2.59 -19.33
C ILE A 510 -9.47 -2.00 -18.98
N CYS A 511 -9.72 -1.68 -17.70
CA CYS A 511 -10.87 -0.89 -17.25
C CYS A 511 -10.65 0.60 -17.60
N PHE A 512 -10.61 0.92 -18.89
CA PHE A 512 -10.10 2.19 -19.42
C PHE A 512 -10.81 3.41 -18.84
N ASN A 513 -12.15 3.41 -18.86
CA ASN A 513 -12.96 4.54 -18.37
C ASN A 513 -12.84 4.72 -16.86
N GLU A 514 -12.79 3.65 -16.08
CA GLU A 514 -12.52 3.74 -14.63
C GLU A 514 -11.14 4.34 -14.36
N LEU A 515 -10.13 3.96 -15.14
CA LEU A 515 -8.75 4.45 -15.00
C LEU A 515 -8.63 5.94 -15.36
N VAL A 516 -9.24 6.40 -16.45
CA VAL A 516 -9.01 7.77 -16.95
C VAL A 516 -10.10 8.78 -16.53
N LEU A 517 -11.35 8.34 -16.36
CA LEU A 517 -12.49 9.22 -16.00
C LEU A 517 -12.89 9.08 -14.53
N GLY A 518 -12.75 7.89 -13.92
CA GLY A 518 -13.32 7.58 -12.60
C GLY A 518 -12.78 8.34 -11.38
N LYS A 519 -11.87 9.32 -11.58
CA LYS A 519 -11.39 10.24 -10.53
C LYS A 519 -12.32 11.46 -10.36
N ASP A 520 -12.99 11.88 -11.44
CA ASP A 520 -13.88 13.04 -11.47
C ASP A 520 -15.26 12.61 -11.96
N LEU A 521 -16.26 12.71 -11.09
CA LEU A 521 -17.60 12.20 -11.37
C LEU A 521 -18.39 13.10 -12.33
N GLU A 522 -18.07 14.39 -12.44
CA GLU A 522 -18.72 15.29 -13.40
C GLU A 522 -18.18 15.03 -14.82
N VAL A 523 -16.86 14.89 -14.94
CA VAL A 523 -16.21 14.47 -16.20
C VAL A 523 -16.67 13.07 -16.61
N ALA A 524 -16.77 12.12 -15.68
CA ALA A 524 -17.28 10.78 -15.96
C ALA A 524 -18.75 10.80 -16.42
N ALA A 525 -19.62 11.62 -15.80
CA ALA A 525 -21.01 11.77 -16.21
C ALA A 525 -21.15 12.36 -17.62
N TYR A 526 -20.32 13.35 -17.96
CA TYR A 526 -20.28 13.94 -19.31
C TYR A 526 -19.96 12.92 -20.39
N HIS A 527 -18.92 12.10 -20.17
CA HIS A 527 -18.49 11.06 -21.10
C HIS A 527 -19.47 9.86 -21.15
N THR A 528 -20.08 9.54 -20.01
CA THR A 528 -21.14 8.51 -19.91
C THR A 528 -22.36 8.86 -20.77
N ALA A 529 -22.70 10.15 -20.91
CA ALA A 529 -23.86 10.62 -21.66
C ALA A 529 -23.84 10.25 -23.17
N TYR A 530 -22.69 9.86 -23.71
CA TYR A 530 -22.54 9.35 -25.08
C TYR A 530 -21.87 7.97 -25.19
N GLY A 531 -21.81 7.20 -24.08
CA GLY A 531 -21.49 5.75 -24.10
C GLY A 531 -20.19 5.31 -23.42
N ALA A 532 -19.41 6.22 -22.81
CA ALA A 532 -18.18 5.85 -22.11
C ALA A 532 -18.44 5.52 -20.62
N HIS A 533 -19.06 4.36 -20.37
CA HIS A 533 -19.44 3.88 -19.04
C HIS A 533 -18.23 3.48 -18.16
N LEU A 534 -18.31 3.65 -16.84
CA LEU A 534 -17.23 3.24 -15.91
C LEU A 534 -17.15 1.72 -15.74
N GLU A 535 -18.25 1.02 -16.03
CA GLU A 535 -18.42 -0.43 -16.05
C GLU A 535 -17.79 -1.11 -17.27
N GLN A 536 -17.13 -0.34 -18.14
CA GLN A 536 -16.59 -0.79 -19.42
C GLN A 536 -15.20 -1.43 -19.30
N ILE A 537 -15.06 -2.65 -19.82
CA ILE A 537 -13.78 -3.32 -20.04
C ILE A 537 -13.42 -3.27 -21.51
N ARG A 538 -12.33 -2.58 -21.83
CA ARG A 538 -11.77 -2.47 -23.18
C ARG A 538 -10.80 -3.62 -23.43
N VAL A 539 -10.96 -4.32 -24.54
CA VAL A 539 -10.18 -5.50 -24.94
C VAL A 539 -9.51 -5.26 -26.29
N ALA A 540 -8.19 -5.40 -26.33
CA ALA A 540 -7.41 -5.45 -27.56
C ALA A 540 -6.99 -6.90 -27.83
N VAL A 541 -7.59 -7.53 -28.82
CA VAL A 541 -7.40 -8.97 -29.11
C VAL A 541 -6.11 -9.20 -29.87
N GLY A 542 -5.36 -10.23 -29.49
CA GLY A 542 -4.08 -10.64 -30.06
C GLY A 542 -4.18 -11.79 -31.06
N LEU A 543 -3.05 -12.46 -31.27
CA LEU A 543 -2.86 -13.51 -32.28
C LEU A 543 -3.11 -14.94 -31.76
N GLU A 544 -3.64 -15.07 -30.54
CA GLU A 544 -3.88 -16.37 -29.92
C GLU A 544 -4.98 -17.18 -30.64
N PRO A 545 -5.05 -18.51 -30.45
CA PRO A 545 -6.12 -19.32 -31.02
C PRO A 545 -7.50 -18.86 -30.52
N GLU A 546 -8.46 -18.74 -31.45
CA GLU A 546 -9.81 -18.25 -31.17
C GLU A 546 -10.52 -19.04 -30.04
N GLU A 547 -10.38 -20.36 -30.03
CA GLU A 547 -10.97 -21.22 -29.00
C GLU A 547 -10.26 -21.11 -27.63
N GLU A 548 -8.94 -20.83 -27.59
CA GLU A 548 -8.25 -20.51 -26.33
C GLU A 548 -8.78 -19.19 -25.76
N LEU A 549 -8.99 -18.18 -26.61
CA LEU A 549 -9.55 -16.89 -26.20
C LEU A 549 -11.00 -17.01 -25.71
N LYS A 550 -11.88 -17.69 -26.46
CA LYS A 550 -13.26 -17.95 -26.01
C LYS A 550 -13.28 -18.70 -24.68
N LYS A 551 -12.38 -19.66 -24.46
CA LYS A 551 -12.25 -20.35 -23.17
C LYS A 551 -11.86 -19.40 -22.05
N VAL A 552 -10.82 -18.57 -22.21
CA VAL A 552 -10.38 -17.62 -21.17
C VAL A 552 -11.48 -16.63 -20.80
N PHE A 553 -12.21 -16.11 -21.80
CA PHE A 553 -13.34 -15.21 -21.57
C PHE A 553 -14.50 -15.93 -20.89
N ARG A 554 -14.81 -17.17 -21.28
CA ARG A 554 -15.86 -17.98 -20.64
C ARG A 554 -15.50 -18.27 -19.18
N ASP A 555 -14.27 -18.67 -18.88
CA ASP A 555 -13.82 -18.94 -17.52
C ASP A 555 -13.99 -17.70 -16.60
N ALA A 556 -13.74 -16.50 -17.14
CA ALA A 556 -13.95 -15.23 -16.43
C ALA A 556 -15.45 -14.87 -16.27
N LEU A 557 -16.27 -15.11 -17.30
CA LEU A 557 -17.73 -14.91 -17.23
C LEU A 557 -18.41 -15.93 -16.30
N GLU A 558 -17.93 -17.17 -16.21
CA GLU A 558 -18.39 -18.14 -15.21
C GLU A 558 -18.18 -17.63 -13.79
N LYS A 559 -17.14 -16.83 -13.51
CA LYS A 559 -16.98 -16.20 -12.18
C LYS A 559 -18.02 -15.12 -11.91
N VAL A 560 -18.46 -14.38 -12.94
CA VAL A 560 -19.58 -13.43 -12.84
C VAL A 560 -20.90 -14.18 -12.63
N LYS A 561 -21.14 -15.26 -13.38
CA LYS A 561 -22.30 -16.15 -13.27
C LYS A 561 -22.36 -16.86 -11.93
N GLU A 562 -21.24 -17.37 -11.41
CA GLU A 562 -21.13 -17.92 -10.05
C GLU A 562 -21.46 -16.89 -8.97
N ALA A 563 -20.95 -15.65 -9.10
CA ALA A 563 -21.25 -14.57 -8.16
C ALA A 563 -22.73 -14.17 -8.20
N ARG A 564 -23.34 -14.12 -9.39
CA ARG A 564 -24.77 -13.81 -9.59
C ARG A 564 -25.68 -14.97 -9.19
N ALA A 565 -25.32 -16.23 -9.45
CA ALA A 565 -26.07 -17.42 -9.06
C ALA A 565 -25.87 -17.82 -7.58
N GLY A 566 -24.75 -17.45 -6.96
CA GLY A 566 -24.57 -17.41 -5.51
C GLY A 566 -25.52 -16.41 -4.85
N ALA A 567 -25.99 -15.41 -5.61
CA ALA A 567 -27.10 -14.54 -5.24
C ALA A 567 -28.51 -15.07 -5.67
N ASP A 568 -28.61 -16.34 -6.08
CA ASP A 568 -29.89 -17.03 -6.39
C ASP A 568 -30.13 -18.33 -5.60
N LYS A 569 -29.08 -19.09 -5.23
CA LYS A 569 -29.21 -20.38 -4.50
C LYS A 569 -29.52 -20.22 -3.00
N GLY A 570 -30.53 -19.42 -2.67
CA GLY A 570 -30.95 -19.12 -1.30
C GLY A 570 -31.22 -20.37 -0.44
N LEU A 571 -30.81 -20.41 0.84
CA LEU A 571 -31.26 -19.56 1.95
C LEU A 571 -31.59 -18.10 1.59
N GLY A 572 -32.70 -17.93 0.85
CA GLY A 572 -33.29 -16.66 0.41
C GLY A 572 -32.32 -15.59 -0.11
N VAL A 573 -31.83 -15.72 -1.35
CA VAL A 573 -31.20 -14.60 -2.08
C VAL A 573 -32.02 -14.32 -3.36
N PRO A 574 -32.38 -13.06 -3.71
CA PRO A 574 -33.44 -12.82 -4.69
C PRO A 574 -33.03 -12.06 -5.98
N THR A 575 -33.26 -12.65 -7.16
CA THR A 575 -33.25 -11.91 -8.44
C THR A 575 -34.57 -11.19 -8.77
N THR A 576 -34.48 -9.86 -8.76
CA THR A 576 -35.03 -8.90 -9.74
C THR A 576 -36.37 -9.18 -10.46
N ARG A 577 -37.38 -8.37 -10.09
CA ARG A 577 -38.37 -7.78 -11.02
C ARG A 577 -38.81 -6.39 -10.49
N PRO A 578 -39.40 -5.55 -11.35
CA PRO A 578 -38.77 -4.32 -11.86
C PRO A 578 -38.53 -3.22 -10.80
N LEU A 579 -37.56 -2.33 -11.08
CA LEU A 579 -37.23 -1.15 -10.26
C LEU A 579 -38.29 -0.02 -10.37
N SER A 580 -39.56 -0.34 -10.06
CA SER A 580 -40.68 0.59 -10.12
C SER A 580 -41.68 0.37 -8.98
N SER A 581 -41.22 0.48 -7.73
CA SER A 581 -41.89 1.20 -6.64
C SER A 581 -41.13 1.02 -5.31
N PHE A 582 -40.56 2.11 -4.81
CA PHE A 582 -39.71 2.19 -3.61
C PHE A 582 -40.38 1.80 -2.27
N ALA A 583 -41.60 1.26 -2.28
CA ALA A 583 -42.43 1.06 -1.09
C ALA A 583 -42.55 -0.41 -0.60
N ALA A 584 -42.46 -1.41 -1.49
CA ALA A 584 -42.71 -2.81 -1.12
C ALA A 584 -41.46 -3.53 -0.59
N ILE A 585 -40.31 -3.37 -1.27
CA ILE A 585 -39.01 -3.94 -0.82
C ILE A 585 -38.61 -3.39 0.55
N LYS A 586 -38.97 -2.13 0.82
CA LYS A 586 -38.79 -1.49 2.13
C LYS A 586 -39.37 -2.39 3.24
N LYS A 587 -40.61 -2.84 3.11
CA LYS A 587 -41.37 -3.55 4.15
C LYS A 587 -40.84 -4.95 4.52
N GLN A 588 -40.22 -5.69 3.58
CA GLN A 588 -39.75 -7.06 3.85
C GLN A 588 -38.27 -7.13 4.22
N ASN A 589 -37.43 -6.23 3.68
CA ASN A 589 -36.12 -5.96 4.27
C ASN A 589 -36.29 -5.36 5.67
N ASP A 590 -37.26 -4.47 5.87
CA ASP A 590 -37.67 -3.99 7.18
C ASP A 590 -37.97 -5.19 8.10
N GLU A 591 -38.83 -6.15 7.77
CA GLU A 591 -39.19 -7.21 8.74
C GLU A 591 -38.04 -8.18 9.14
N LEU A 592 -37.11 -8.52 8.24
CA LEU A 592 -35.90 -9.29 8.61
C LEU A 592 -34.77 -8.43 9.19
N HIS A 593 -34.76 -7.12 8.93
CA HIS A 593 -33.93 -6.16 9.68
C HIS A 593 -34.58 -5.73 11.01
N ILE A 594 -35.89 -5.92 11.26
CA ILE A 594 -36.62 -5.43 12.45
C ILE A 594 -36.62 -6.44 13.62
N ARG A 595 -35.65 -7.35 13.64
CA ARG A 595 -35.14 -7.91 14.92
C ARG A 595 -33.67 -7.58 15.24
N GLY A 596 -33.05 -6.65 14.49
CA GLY A 596 -31.70 -6.13 14.80
C GLY A 596 -31.44 -4.65 14.51
N ARG A 597 -32.24 -4.02 13.64
CA ARG A 597 -32.12 -2.63 13.14
C ARG A 597 -33.50 -1.95 13.10
N ARG A 598 -34.07 -1.66 14.27
CA ARG A 598 -34.88 -0.44 14.43
C ARG A 598 -33.92 0.70 14.78
N GLY A 599 -33.86 1.72 13.92
CA GLY A 599 -32.80 2.72 13.90
C GLY A 599 -31.65 2.29 12.96
N TYR A 600 -31.22 3.07 11.98
CA TYR A 600 -31.44 4.50 11.78
C TYR A 600 -31.47 4.91 10.30
N ALA A 601 -32.11 6.06 10.07
CA ALA A 601 -31.82 7.02 9.01
C ALA A 601 -30.33 7.46 9.00
N THR A 602 -30.00 8.54 8.30
CA THR A 602 -28.80 9.36 8.58
C THR A 602 -28.89 9.99 9.97
N VAL A 603 -28.76 9.16 11.00
CA VAL A 603 -28.40 9.60 12.35
C VAL A 603 -26.90 9.58 12.39
N ALA A 604 -26.31 10.78 12.53
CA ALA A 604 -24.90 10.94 12.85
C ALA A 604 -24.53 9.93 13.94
N PHE A 605 -23.46 9.15 13.72
CA PHE A 605 -23.01 8.14 14.67
C PHE A 605 -23.06 8.72 16.09
N GLN A 606 -23.96 8.19 16.93
CA GLN A 606 -24.07 8.62 18.31
C GLN A 606 -23.18 7.71 19.16
N PRO A 607 -22.06 8.21 19.71
CA PRO A 607 -21.27 7.42 20.63
C PRO A 607 -22.11 6.96 21.83
N PRO A 608 -21.83 5.77 22.39
CA PRO A 608 -22.59 5.23 23.50
C PRO A 608 -22.54 6.17 24.70
N LYS A 609 -23.67 6.35 25.39
CA LYS A 609 -23.77 7.26 26.54
C LYS A 609 -23.39 6.56 27.85
N HIS A 610 -23.61 5.25 27.95
CA HIS A 610 -23.17 4.44 29.08
C HIS A 610 -22.44 3.18 28.61
N VAL A 611 -21.14 3.09 28.91
CA VAL A 611 -20.26 1.96 28.58
C VAL A 611 -19.87 1.22 29.85
N ALA A 612 -19.89 -0.11 29.83
CA ALA A 612 -19.21 -0.91 30.86
C ALA A 612 -17.87 -1.43 30.34
N VAL A 613 -16.85 -1.37 31.19
CA VAL A 613 -15.57 -2.04 30.99
C VAL A 613 -15.47 -3.19 31.99
N LEU A 614 -15.26 -4.41 31.50
CA LEU A 614 -15.13 -5.60 32.36
C LEU A 614 -13.65 -5.90 32.57
N GLY A 615 -13.22 -5.95 33.83
CA GLY A 615 -11.83 -6.03 34.25
C GLY A 615 -11.24 -4.64 34.53
N GLY A 616 -10.71 -4.46 35.73
CA GLY A 616 -9.98 -3.28 36.20
C GLY A 616 -8.46 -3.42 36.12
N GLY A 617 -7.96 -4.35 35.29
CA GLY A 617 -6.54 -4.45 34.94
C GLY A 617 -6.10 -3.33 33.98
N LEU A 618 -4.78 -3.23 33.71
CA LEU A 618 -4.19 -2.21 32.84
C LEU A 618 -5.00 -1.92 31.57
N THR A 619 -5.35 -2.97 30.81
CA THR A 619 -6.11 -2.86 29.56
C THR A 619 -7.47 -2.21 29.76
N GLY A 620 -8.21 -2.60 30.80
CA GLY A 620 -9.53 -2.06 31.12
C GLY A 620 -9.47 -0.61 31.61
N LEU A 621 -8.55 -0.31 32.53
CA LEU A 621 -8.28 1.06 32.99
C LEU A 621 -7.90 1.98 31.81
N THR A 622 -7.00 1.52 30.94
CA THR A 622 -6.59 2.25 29.73
C THR A 622 -7.75 2.47 28.76
N THR A 623 -8.61 1.46 28.59
CA THR A 623 -9.81 1.55 27.74
C THR A 623 -10.77 2.59 28.29
N ALA A 624 -11.07 2.56 29.59
CA ALA A 624 -11.92 3.54 30.26
C ALA A 624 -11.36 4.96 30.13
N TRP A 625 -10.04 5.12 30.31
CA TRP A 625 -9.36 6.40 30.16
C TRP A 625 -9.50 6.97 28.76
N TYR A 626 -9.16 6.20 27.72
CA TYR A 626 -9.34 6.64 26.33
C TYR A 626 -10.81 6.87 25.96
N LEU A 627 -11.76 6.10 26.49
CA LEU A 627 -13.20 6.36 26.29
C LEU A 627 -13.60 7.74 26.81
N THR A 628 -13.22 8.10 28.04
CA THR A 628 -13.53 9.44 28.58
C THR A 628 -12.83 10.58 27.83
N LYS A 629 -11.68 10.30 27.21
CA LYS A 629 -10.91 11.25 26.39
C LYS A 629 -11.48 11.43 24.99
N PHE A 630 -12.05 10.38 24.40
CA PHE A 630 -12.62 10.42 23.05
C PHE A 630 -14.11 10.77 23.04
N ILE A 631 -14.85 10.53 24.12
CA ILE A 631 -16.27 10.83 24.28
C ILE A 631 -16.46 11.59 25.62
N PRO A 632 -16.38 12.94 25.65
CA PRO A 632 -16.34 13.68 26.92
C PRO A 632 -17.51 13.41 27.88
N ASP A 633 -18.72 13.21 27.35
CA ASP A 633 -19.95 12.98 28.13
C ASP A 633 -20.26 11.49 28.40
N VAL A 634 -19.35 10.55 28.07
CA VAL A 634 -19.61 9.12 28.29
C VAL A 634 -19.56 8.76 29.76
N LYS A 635 -20.61 8.10 30.26
CA LYS A 635 -20.57 7.42 31.55
C LYS A 635 -19.84 6.09 31.37
N VAL A 636 -18.82 5.82 32.19
CA VAL A 636 -18.09 4.55 32.18
C VAL A 636 -18.28 3.84 33.52
N THR A 637 -18.75 2.60 33.51
CA THR A 637 -18.68 1.73 34.70
C THR A 637 -17.56 0.71 34.53
N ILE A 638 -16.59 0.70 35.46
CA ILE A 638 -15.50 -0.29 35.47
C ILE A 638 -15.85 -1.37 36.50
N TYR A 639 -15.97 -2.62 36.05
CA TYR A 639 -16.18 -3.78 36.91
C TYR A 639 -14.86 -4.48 37.22
N GLU A 640 -14.58 -4.70 38.49
CA GLU A 640 -13.42 -5.45 38.98
C GLU A 640 -13.86 -6.41 40.10
N GLY A 641 -13.37 -7.64 40.07
CA GLY A 641 -13.81 -8.71 40.99
C GLY A 641 -12.80 -9.12 42.05
N SER A 642 -11.54 -8.69 41.93
CA SER A 642 -10.42 -9.09 42.80
C SER A 642 -10.21 -8.22 44.03
N GLY A 643 -10.99 -7.14 44.20
CA GLY A 643 -10.77 -6.16 45.27
C GLY A 643 -9.79 -5.04 44.90
N ARG A 644 -8.94 -5.22 43.88
CA ARG A 644 -7.81 -4.33 43.53
C ARG A 644 -7.78 -4.01 42.03
N TYR A 645 -7.32 -2.81 41.68
CA TYR A 645 -7.11 -2.39 40.29
C TYR A 645 -5.67 -2.70 39.82
N GLY A 646 -5.43 -2.67 38.50
CA GLY A 646 -4.11 -2.92 37.89
C GLY A 646 -3.89 -4.36 37.39
N GLY A 647 -4.63 -5.34 37.92
CA GLY A 647 -4.65 -6.72 37.42
C GLY A 647 -3.32 -7.46 37.67
N TRP A 648 -2.55 -7.73 36.61
CA TRP A 648 -1.23 -8.35 36.72
C TRP A 648 -0.08 -7.35 37.02
N ILE A 649 -0.35 -6.04 37.05
CA ILE A 649 0.60 -5.07 37.63
C ILE A 649 0.28 -4.96 39.13
N ASP A 650 1.23 -5.31 39.98
CA ASP A 650 1.05 -5.45 41.43
C ASP A 650 2.40 -5.30 42.15
N SER A 651 2.54 -4.22 42.90
CA SER A 651 3.75 -3.94 43.69
C SER A 651 3.39 -3.97 45.17
N GLU A 652 4.20 -4.67 45.95
CA GLU A 652 4.05 -4.77 47.40
C GLU A 652 5.22 -4.11 48.11
N ARG A 653 4.94 -3.36 49.18
CA ARG A 653 5.96 -2.83 50.10
C ARG A 653 6.02 -3.73 51.33
N VAL A 654 7.18 -4.30 51.60
CA VAL A 654 7.41 -5.20 52.75
C VAL A 654 8.43 -4.56 53.69
N GLU A 655 8.16 -4.59 55.00
CA GLU A 655 9.11 -4.17 56.03
C GLU A 655 10.26 -5.18 56.17
N VAL A 656 11.49 -4.68 56.24
CA VAL A 656 12.71 -5.50 56.37
C VAL A 656 13.67 -4.86 57.37
N THR A 657 14.66 -5.64 57.84
CA THR A 657 15.74 -5.15 58.71
C THR A 657 17.07 -5.40 58.01
N ALA A 658 17.81 -4.33 57.70
CA ALA A 658 19.10 -4.38 57.03
C ALA A 658 20.22 -4.97 57.92
N ALA A 659 21.37 -5.25 57.31
CA ALA A 659 22.49 -5.94 57.98
C ALA A 659 23.10 -5.17 59.16
N ASP A 660 22.88 -3.85 59.23
CA ASP A 660 23.27 -2.94 60.31
C ASP A 660 22.20 -2.80 61.43
N GLY A 661 21.05 -3.48 61.27
CA GLY A 661 19.89 -3.36 62.16
C GLY A 661 18.91 -2.24 61.78
N THR A 662 19.17 -1.48 60.71
CA THR A 662 18.27 -0.42 60.24
C THR A 662 16.97 -1.01 59.70
N LYS A 663 15.83 -0.59 60.26
CA LYS A 663 14.50 -0.92 59.73
C LYS A 663 14.20 -0.11 58.48
N GLY A 664 13.66 -0.76 57.46
CA GLY A 664 13.25 -0.11 56.22
C GLY A 664 12.16 -0.87 55.48
N THR A 665 11.87 -0.44 54.26
CA THR A 665 10.89 -1.08 53.37
C THR A 665 11.52 -1.38 52.02
N VAL A 666 11.12 -2.49 51.42
CA VAL A 666 11.50 -2.87 50.05
C VAL A 666 10.27 -3.09 49.17
N VAL A 667 10.41 -2.82 47.87
CA VAL A 667 9.35 -3.04 46.87
C VAL A 667 9.57 -4.36 46.14
N PHE A 668 8.57 -5.24 46.19
CA PHE A 668 8.49 -6.48 45.41
C PHE A 668 7.45 -6.37 44.29
N GLU A 669 7.78 -6.88 43.10
CA GLU A 669 6.91 -6.82 41.93
C GLU A 669 6.23 -8.17 41.69
N ARG A 670 4.99 -8.32 42.19
CA ARG A 670 4.21 -9.57 42.12
C ARG A 670 3.49 -9.73 40.79
N GLY A 671 4.18 -9.44 39.69
CA GLY A 671 3.66 -9.50 38.35
C GLY A 671 4.53 -8.80 37.31
N ALA A 672 3.88 -8.11 36.37
CA ALA A 672 4.57 -7.24 35.42
C ALA A 672 5.31 -6.12 36.16
N ARG A 673 6.49 -5.75 35.65
CA ARG A 673 7.50 -4.98 36.40
C ARG A 673 8.37 -4.03 35.58
N LEU A 674 8.27 -4.07 34.25
CA LEU A 674 9.10 -3.32 33.31
C LEU A 674 8.32 -3.09 32.02
N VAL A 675 8.49 -1.93 31.41
CA VAL A 675 8.01 -1.67 30.03
C VAL A 675 9.21 -1.49 29.14
N GLN A 676 9.46 -2.42 28.22
CA GLN A 676 10.41 -2.20 27.14
C GLN A 676 9.67 -1.50 25.99
N PRO A 677 9.98 -0.22 25.67
CA PRO A 677 9.38 0.44 24.52
C PRO A 677 9.85 -0.25 23.23
N LYS A 678 9.05 -0.15 22.16
CA LYS A 678 9.53 -0.59 20.84
C LYS A 678 10.46 0.51 20.30
N THR A 679 11.74 0.41 20.63
CA THR A 679 12.79 1.30 20.08
C THR A 679 12.96 1.18 18.56
N SER A 680 12.26 0.25 17.92
CA SER A 680 12.08 0.27 16.48
C SER A 680 11.02 1.32 16.14
N LEU A 681 11.44 2.38 15.44
CA LEU A 681 10.60 3.49 14.93
C LEU A 681 9.63 3.04 13.81
N GLN A 682 9.13 1.82 13.91
CA GLN A 682 8.65 1.01 12.79
C GLN A 682 7.13 0.77 12.84
N SER A 683 6.55 0.75 14.04
CA SER A 683 5.12 0.45 14.23
C SER A 683 4.36 1.47 15.09
N TRP A 684 5.02 2.44 15.74
CA TRP A 684 4.38 3.45 16.59
C TRP A 684 3.47 2.88 17.72
N ASP A 685 3.62 1.61 18.08
CA ASP A 685 2.72 0.93 19.04
C ASP A 685 2.91 1.42 20.48
N ASP A 686 4.05 2.06 20.79
CA ASP A 686 4.39 2.57 22.12
C ASP A 686 3.97 4.03 22.33
N VAL A 687 3.67 4.77 21.26
CA VAL A 687 3.15 6.15 21.31
C VAL A 687 1.93 6.32 22.24
N PRO A 688 0.93 5.40 22.30
CA PRO A 688 -0.15 5.43 23.29
C PRO A 688 0.31 5.40 24.77
N PHE A 689 1.43 4.72 25.06
CA PHE A 689 2.00 4.66 26.41
C PHE A 689 2.65 5.99 26.80
N TYR A 690 3.38 6.63 25.88
CA TYR A 690 3.91 7.99 26.09
C TYR A 690 2.82 9.05 26.22
N GLU A 691 1.75 8.95 25.44
CA GLU A 691 0.59 9.86 25.53
C GLU A 691 -0.02 9.81 26.94
N MET A 692 -0.17 8.60 27.49
CA MET A 692 -0.72 8.38 28.82
C MET A 692 0.24 8.84 29.93
N LEU A 693 1.55 8.53 29.83
CA LEU A 693 2.56 9.01 30.77
C LEU A 693 2.51 10.54 30.91
N ALA A 694 2.46 11.27 29.80
CA ALA A 694 2.38 12.72 29.79
C ALA A 694 1.09 13.29 30.41
N ASP A 695 -0.01 12.53 30.48
CA ASP A 695 -1.26 12.96 31.13
C ASP A 695 -1.35 12.60 32.62
N ILE A 696 -0.66 11.52 33.04
CA ILE A 696 -0.66 11.08 34.45
C ILE A 696 0.50 11.67 35.27
N ARG A 697 1.68 11.91 34.67
CA ARG A 697 2.86 12.52 35.31
C ARG A 697 3.65 13.40 34.29
N PRO A 698 3.18 14.63 34.00
CA PRO A 698 3.78 15.51 32.98
C PRO A 698 5.16 16.07 33.36
N ASP A 699 5.51 16.07 34.65
CA ASP A 699 6.79 16.49 35.22
C ASP A 699 7.93 15.49 34.93
N GLY A 700 7.62 14.24 34.59
CA GLY A 700 8.56 13.24 34.08
C GLY A 700 9.60 12.70 35.06
N ASP A 701 9.96 13.44 36.10
CA ASP A 701 10.96 13.05 37.08
C ASP A 701 10.45 12.00 38.08
N GLY A 702 11.38 11.33 38.75
CA GLY A 702 11.11 10.45 39.91
C GLY A 702 10.81 8.98 39.61
N TRP A 703 10.18 8.62 38.48
CA TRP A 703 9.85 7.20 38.20
C TRP A 703 10.91 6.43 37.39
N MET A 704 11.54 7.05 36.40
CA MET A 704 12.14 6.31 35.28
C MET A 704 13.67 6.19 35.39
N THR A 705 14.23 5.00 35.15
CA THR A 705 15.66 4.74 34.85
C THR A 705 15.76 4.01 33.52
N GLY A 706 16.77 4.33 32.70
CA GLY A 706 16.91 3.80 31.34
C GLY A 706 18.29 3.21 31.07
N GLU A 707 18.53 1.97 31.49
CA GLU A 707 19.81 1.27 31.28
C GLU A 707 19.67 0.01 30.43
N ALA A 708 20.79 -0.42 29.83
CA ALA A 708 20.90 -1.68 29.12
C ALA A 708 21.46 -2.77 30.03
N TYR A 709 20.60 -3.66 30.48
CA TYR A 709 20.98 -4.79 31.33
C TYR A 709 21.58 -5.93 30.49
N ASP A 710 22.64 -6.54 31.03
CA ASP A 710 23.11 -7.82 30.53
C ASP A 710 22.07 -8.92 30.89
N ARG A 711 21.91 -9.93 30.03
CA ARG A 711 20.94 -11.03 30.17
C ARG A 711 21.70 -12.35 30.08
N TYR A 712 21.21 -13.40 30.71
CA TYR A 712 21.91 -14.69 30.77
C TYR A 712 20.96 -15.86 30.49
N PHE A 713 21.52 -17.03 30.22
CA PHE A 713 20.85 -18.32 30.27
C PHE A 713 21.50 -19.19 31.34
N TYR A 714 20.71 -20.03 31.99
CA TYR A 714 21.27 -21.13 32.76
C TYR A 714 21.67 -22.26 31.81
N TYR A 715 22.96 -22.56 31.72
CA TYR A 715 23.48 -23.79 31.15
C TYR A 715 23.97 -24.67 32.32
N PRO A 716 23.93 -26.02 32.25
CA PRO A 716 23.83 -26.89 33.42
C PRO A 716 24.69 -26.63 34.67
N ASP A 717 25.85 -26.00 34.58
CA ASP A 717 26.75 -25.69 35.70
C ASP A 717 27.09 -24.19 35.86
N HIS A 718 26.61 -23.29 34.99
CA HIS A 718 26.93 -21.85 35.03
C HIS A 718 25.96 -20.94 34.25
N LEU A 719 26.03 -19.62 34.51
CA LEU A 719 25.28 -18.61 33.76
C LEU A 719 26.06 -18.13 32.53
N VAL A 720 25.57 -18.50 31.34
CA VAL A 720 26.09 -18.02 30.06
C VAL A 720 25.45 -16.69 29.70
N ARG A 721 26.24 -15.68 29.36
CA ARG A 721 25.73 -14.36 28.94
C ARG A 721 25.13 -14.44 27.53
N LEU A 722 23.97 -13.82 27.33
CA LEU A 722 23.38 -13.63 26.00
C LEU A 722 24.35 -12.80 25.12
N PRO A 723 24.78 -13.29 23.95
CA PRO A 723 25.71 -12.60 23.09
C PRO A 723 25.16 -11.25 22.61
N ARG A 724 26.06 -10.29 22.43
CA ARG A 724 25.66 -8.95 21.94
C ARG A 724 25.62 -8.96 20.42
N PHE A 725 24.44 -9.22 19.86
CA PHE A 725 24.21 -9.13 18.43
C PHE A 725 24.59 -7.73 17.90
N PRO A 726 25.32 -7.63 16.77
CA PRO A 726 25.68 -6.36 16.15
C PRO A 726 24.42 -5.63 15.67
N ASP A 727 24.44 -4.30 15.68
CA ASP A 727 23.42 -3.51 14.98
C ASP A 727 23.61 -3.71 13.47
N PRO A 728 22.68 -4.37 12.75
CA PRO A 728 22.84 -4.59 11.32
C PRO A 728 22.69 -3.30 10.50
N TYR A 729 22.31 -2.17 11.12
CA TYR A 729 22.22 -0.83 10.54
C TYR A 729 23.36 0.10 11.00
N GLY A 730 24.30 -0.40 11.81
CA GLY A 730 25.47 0.36 12.26
C GLY A 730 26.50 0.61 11.14
N PRO A 731 27.46 1.54 11.34
CA PRO A 731 28.57 1.75 10.42
C PRO A 731 29.37 0.46 10.18
N ILE A 732 29.79 0.21 8.94
CA ILE A 732 30.55 -1.01 8.57
C ILE A 732 31.82 -1.19 9.41
N THR A 733 32.44 -0.09 9.85
CA THR A 733 33.60 -0.05 10.76
C THR A 733 33.33 -0.70 12.12
N ASP A 734 32.09 -0.63 12.60
CA ASP A 734 31.67 -1.20 13.89
C ASP A 734 31.06 -2.60 13.71
N THR A 735 30.36 -2.80 12.59
CA THR A 735 29.68 -4.06 12.26
C THR A 735 30.65 -5.22 12.07
N ILE A 736 31.79 -5.04 11.37
CA ILE A 736 32.75 -6.13 11.12
C ILE A 736 33.39 -6.65 12.44
N PRO A 737 33.94 -5.80 13.33
CA PRO A 737 34.44 -6.25 14.63
C PRO A 737 33.35 -6.87 15.52
N ALA A 738 32.10 -6.40 15.43
CA ALA A 738 30.99 -6.92 16.22
C ALA A 738 30.49 -8.28 15.70
N VAL A 739 30.45 -8.52 14.39
CA VAL A 739 30.18 -9.86 13.81
C VAL A 739 31.27 -10.85 14.18
N HIS A 740 32.55 -10.44 14.12
CA HIS A 740 33.67 -11.28 14.55
C HIS A 740 33.58 -11.63 16.05
N ARG A 741 33.24 -10.66 16.90
CA ARG A 741 33.00 -10.88 18.34
C ARG A 741 31.84 -11.84 18.58
N LEU A 742 30.72 -11.66 17.88
CA LEU A 742 29.57 -12.58 17.97
C LEU A 742 29.96 -14.01 17.56
N ALA A 743 30.72 -14.19 16.49
CA ALA A 743 31.21 -15.50 16.07
C ALA A 743 32.11 -16.15 17.13
N LEU A 744 32.97 -15.37 17.80
CA LEU A 744 33.76 -15.85 18.94
C LEU A 744 32.86 -16.22 20.13
N GLU A 745 31.94 -15.35 20.56
CA GLU A 745 30.99 -15.60 21.66
C GLU A 745 30.14 -16.87 21.40
N LEU A 746 29.66 -17.07 20.17
CA LEU A 746 28.92 -18.28 19.76
C LEU A 746 29.80 -19.55 19.65
N SER A 747 31.12 -19.41 19.54
CA SER A 747 32.05 -20.55 19.46
C SER A 747 32.57 -21.03 20.83
N GLN A 748 32.46 -20.19 21.86
CA GLN A 748 33.06 -20.42 23.17
C GLN A 748 32.17 -21.22 24.13
N GLU A 749 30.84 -21.19 23.92
CA GLU A 749 29.88 -21.71 24.90
C GLU A 749 29.01 -22.84 24.29
N PRO A 750 28.95 -24.03 24.91
CA PRO A 750 28.23 -25.18 24.34
C PRO A 750 26.73 -24.98 24.14
N ILE A 751 26.12 -24.05 24.88
CA ILE A 751 24.70 -23.66 24.70
C ILE A 751 24.42 -23.13 23.27
N PHE A 752 25.42 -22.54 22.61
CA PHE A 752 25.33 -22.02 21.24
C PHE A 752 25.76 -23.04 20.17
N LYS A 753 25.78 -24.34 20.47
CA LYS A 753 25.97 -25.40 19.46
C LYS A 753 24.93 -25.27 18.34
N GLY A 754 25.41 -25.22 17.08
CA GLY A 754 24.58 -24.91 15.89
C GLY A 754 24.33 -23.40 15.67
N GLY A 755 24.74 -22.54 16.59
CA GLY A 755 24.61 -21.08 16.50
C GLY A 755 25.47 -20.45 15.41
N LEU A 756 26.64 -21.03 15.11
CA LEU A 756 27.47 -20.63 13.96
C LEU A 756 26.81 -21.01 12.63
N ASP A 757 26.22 -22.21 12.52
CA ASP A 757 25.47 -22.63 11.33
C ASP A 757 24.22 -21.77 11.14
N PHE A 758 23.55 -21.41 12.23
CA PHE A 758 22.42 -20.47 12.23
C PHE A 758 22.82 -19.07 11.79
N LEU A 759 23.92 -18.51 12.34
CA LEU A 759 24.47 -17.22 11.92
C LEU A 759 24.88 -17.25 10.44
N TRP A 760 25.51 -18.34 9.98
CA TRP A 760 25.86 -18.57 8.59
C TRP A 760 24.63 -18.66 7.69
N ASN A 761 23.58 -19.38 8.10
CA ASN A 761 22.34 -19.50 7.33
C ASN A 761 21.57 -18.17 7.26
N ILE A 762 21.60 -17.35 8.32
CA ILE A 762 21.11 -15.96 8.28
C ILE A 762 21.94 -15.16 7.27
N LEU A 763 23.27 -15.10 7.40
CA LEU A 763 24.14 -14.32 6.51
C LEU A 763 24.01 -14.79 5.05
N ARG A 764 23.93 -16.10 4.81
CA ARG A 764 23.66 -16.71 3.51
C ARG A 764 22.30 -16.26 2.96
N SER A 765 21.25 -16.29 3.79
CA SER A 765 19.93 -15.78 3.39
C SER A 765 19.94 -14.28 3.05
N MET A 766 20.83 -13.52 3.69
CA MET A 766 21.07 -12.07 3.45
C MET A 766 21.98 -11.77 2.24
N VAL A 767 22.52 -12.77 1.55
CA VAL A 767 23.42 -12.57 0.39
C VAL A 767 22.92 -13.30 -0.87
N PHE A 768 22.20 -14.41 -0.68
CA PHE A 768 21.73 -15.29 -1.75
C PHE A 768 20.21 -15.49 -1.78
N GLY A 769 19.47 -14.95 -0.80
CA GLY A 769 18.08 -15.28 -0.54
C GLY A 769 17.94 -16.55 0.32
N GLY A 770 16.94 -16.58 1.20
CA GLY A 770 16.65 -17.74 2.05
C GLY A 770 15.90 -18.85 1.31
N ASN A 771 15.88 -20.06 1.90
CA ASN A 771 15.06 -21.17 1.41
C ASN A 771 13.58 -20.77 1.42
N GLN A 772 12.92 -20.81 0.25
CA GLN A 772 11.49 -20.54 0.17
C GLN A 772 10.70 -21.77 0.62
N VAL A 773 10.02 -21.64 1.75
CA VAL A 773 9.02 -22.61 2.22
C VAL A 773 7.74 -22.39 1.42
N ALA A 774 7.23 -23.44 0.78
CA ALA A 774 6.00 -23.35 -0.02
C ALA A 774 4.75 -23.42 0.87
N GLY A 775 3.80 -22.51 0.65
CA GLY A 775 2.51 -22.47 1.35
C GLY A 775 2.41 -21.39 2.44
N PHE A 776 1.17 -21.04 2.81
CA PHE A 776 0.84 -20.03 3.83
C PHE A 776 0.10 -20.66 5.00
N GLU A 777 0.79 -21.53 5.74
CA GLU A 777 0.27 -22.25 6.90
C GLU A 777 0.97 -21.79 8.18
N ASP A 778 0.18 -21.42 9.19
CA ASP A 778 0.67 -21.10 10.54
C ASP A 778 1.17 -22.38 11.23
N VAL A 779 2.32 -22.29 11.88
CA VAL A 779 3.01 -23.40 12.56
C VAL A 779 3.68 -22.90 13.83
N SER A 780 4.27 -23.80 14.63
CA SER A 780 4.95 -23.40 15.86
C SER A 780 6.20 -22.53 15.58
N ILE A 781 6.64 -21.76 16.58
CA ILE A 781 7.89 -21.01 16.51
C ILE A 781 9.07 -21.95 16.24
N GLY A 782 9.09 -23.13 16.88
CA GLY A 782 10.12 -24.16 16.66
C GLY A 782 10.09 -24.74 15.24
N ASP A 783 8.92 -25.09 14.72
CA ASP A 783 8.76 -25.66 13.37
C ASP A 783 9.18 -24.67 12.27
N GLU A 784 8.77 -23.39 12.39
CA GLU A 784 9.16 -22.36 11.43
C GLU A 784 10.69 -22.14 11.42
N PHE A 785 11.33 -22.25 12.58
CA PHE A 785 12.79 -22.15 12.70
C PHE A 785 13.52 -23.33 12.06
N LEU A 786 13.06 -24.56 12.30
CA LEU A 786 13.60 -25.77 11.64
C LEU A 786 13.40 -25.74 10.12
N ARG A 787 12.21 -25.36 9.64
CA ARG A 787 11.90 -25.20 8.20
C ARG A 787 12.86 -24.25 7.48
N ARG A 788 13.48 -23.32 8.20
CA ARG A 788 14.40 -22.30 7.67
C ARG A 788 15.88 -22.66 7.83
N GLY A 789 16.19 -23.88 8.23
CA GLY A 789 17.57 -24.36 8.38
C GLY A 789 18.22 -24.00 9.71
N GLY A 790 17.43 -23.70 10.75
CA GLY A 790 17.91 -23.69 12.12
C GLY A 790 18.10 -25.11 12.67
N SER A 791 18.97 -25.28 13.66
CA SER A 791 19.14 -26.57 14.34
C SER A 791 18.19 -26.71 15.52
N ARG A 792 17.87 -27.95 15.89
CA ARG A 792 17.03 -28.24 17.06
C ARG A 792 17.70 -27.78 18.35
N GLU A 793 19.01 -27.89 18.47
CA GLU A 793 19.76 -27.38 19.62
C GLU A 793 19.56 -25.87 19.83
N VAL A 794 19.50 -25.07 18.75
CA VAL A 794 19.22 -23.63 18.88
C VAL A 794 17.77 -23.35 19.29
N VAL A 795 16.79 -24.12 18.79
CA VAL A 795 15.40 -23.99 19.27
C VAL A 795 15.31 -24.36 20.75
N ASP A 796 15.85 -25.52 21.11
CA ASP A 796 15.72 -26.13 22.43
C ASP A 796 16.57 -25.41 23.49
N ASN A 797 17.70 -24.80 23.13
CA ASN A 797 18.54 -24.02 24.04
C ASN A 797 18.18 -22.51 24.10
N LEU A 798 17.91 -21.87 22.96
CA LEU A 798 17.79 -20.40 22.89
C LEU A 798 16.34 -19.94 22.79
N LEU A 799 15.56 -20.49 21.86
CA LEU A 799 14.19 -20.03 21.63
C LEU A 799 13.21 -20.50 22.70
N SER A 800 13.40 -21.70 23.25
CA SER A 800 12.63 -22.21 24.39
C SER A 800 12.74 -21.25 25.59
N ALA A 801 13.98 -20.92 25.99
CA ALA A 801 14.27 -19.98 27.06
C ALA A 801 13.62 -18.60 26.82
N MET A 802 13.69 -18.09 25.59
CA MET A 802 12.99 -16.84 25.22
C MET A 802 11.46 -16.97 25.32
N CYS A 803 10.87 -18.10 24.91
CA CYS A 803 9.43 -18.34 25.03
C CYS A 803 8.99 -18.48 26.49
N HIS A 804 9.81 -19.11 27.34
CA HIS A 804 9.61 -19.14 28.79
C HIS A 804 9.62 -17.72 29.38
N GLY A 805 10.58 -16.88 28.99
CA GLY A 805 10.71 -15.51 29.49
C GLY A 805 9.67 -14.50 29.00
N ILE A 806 9.05 -14.73 27.84
CA ILE A 806 8.08 -13.79 27.22
C ILE A 806 6.64 -14.27 27.40
N TYR A 807 6.40 -15.57 27.19
CA TYR A 807 5.07 -16.16 27.14
C TYR A 807 4.80 -17.14 28.29
N GLY A 808 5.83 -17.54 29.04
CA GLY A 808 5.79 -18.72 29.92
C GLY A 808 5.55 -20.03 29.16
N GLY A 809 5.69 -20.01 27.83
CA GLY A 809 5.03 -20.95 26.90
C GLY A 809 6.00 -21.85 26.15
N ASP A 810 5.45 -22.96 25.64
CA ASP A 810 6.16 -23.95 24.83
C ASP A 810 6.42 -23.44 23.39
N VAL A 811 7.69 -23.40 23.00
CA VAL A 811 8.15 -22.98 21.65
C VAL A 811 7.60 -23.87 20.52
N TRP A 812 7.22 -25.12 20.82
CA TRP A 812 6.64 -26.09 19.89
C TRP A 812 5.10 -26.03 19.81
N LYS A 813 4.43 -25.24 20.67
CA LYS A 813 2.96 -25.07 20.65
C LYS A 813 2.52 -23.66 20.23
N LEU A 814 3.32 -22.64 20.55
CA LEU A 814 3.04 -21.23 20.23
C LEU A 814 3.10 -20.94 18.72
N SER A 815 2.06 -20.30 18.17
CA SER A 815 1.96 -19.83 16.79
C SER A 815 3.10 -18.88 16.45
N CYS A 816 3.80 -19.15 15.34
CA CYS A 816 4.74 -18.19 14.79
C CYS A 816 4.00 -16.92 14.30
N GLU A 817 2.87 -17.06 13.58
CA GLU A 817 2.10 -15.93 12.99
C GLU A 817 1.64 -14.91 14.04
N SER A 818 1.25 -15.38 15.23
CA SER A 818 0.72 -14.52 16.32
C SER A 818 1.77 -14.10 17.36
N SER A 819 3.05 -14.40 17.12
CA SER A 819 4.15 -14.11 18.04
C SER A 819 5.03 -12.96 17.57
N ILE A 820 5.93 -12.47 18.44
CA ILE A 820 6.96 -11.50 18.03
C ILE A 820 7.92 -12.04 16.96
N PHE A 821 8.04 -13.37 16.84
CA PHE A 821 8.97 -14.03 15.92
C PHE A 821 8.51 -13.96 14.46
N ASP A 822 7.22 -13.68 14.19
CA ASP A 822 6.71 -13.46 12.83
C ASP A 822 7.57 -12.44 12.06
N THR A 823 7.91 -11.33 12.73
CA THR A 823 8.72 -10.24 12.17
C THR A 823 10.13 -10.65 11.73
N MET A 824 10.68 -11.75 12.28
CA MET A 824 11.98 -12.30 11.84
C MET A 824 11.87 -12.98 10.47
N PHE A 825 10.67 -13.44 10.08
CA PHE A 825 10.44 -14.29 8.91
C PHE A 825 9.59 -13.65 7.81
N VAL A 826 8.81 -12.60 8.11
CA VAL A 826 7.98 -11.83 7.14
C VAL A 826 8.75 -11.49 5.87
N ASN A 827 9.97 -10.95 5.97
CA ASN A 827 10.75 -10.54 4.80
C ASN A 827 11.14 -11.75 3.91
N GLN A 828 11.36 -12.93 4.49
CA GLN A 828 11.66 -14.17 3.76
C GLN A 828 10.42 -14.90 3.21
N ARG A 829 9.20 -14.39 3.47
CA ARG A 829 7.94 -14.85 2.84
C ARG A 829 7.61 -14.05 1.56
N SER A 830 8.36 -13.00 1.27
CA SER A 830 8.28 -12.25 0.02
C SER A 830 9.25 -12.83 -1.03
N LYS A 831 8.84 -12.90 -2.31
CA LYS A 831 9.67 -13.47 -3.40
C LYS A 831 10.83 -12.56 -3.86
N ILE A 832 11.35 -11.71 -2.97
CA ILE A 832 12.40 -10.73 -3.29
C ILE A 832 13.74 -11.28 -2.77
N PRO A 833 14.71 -11.61 -3.64
CA PRO A 833 16.01 -12.12 -3.20
C PRO A 833 16.84 -11.03 -2.50
N TYR A 834 17.47 -11.39 -1.40
CA TYR A 834 18.31 -10.50 -0.60
C TYR A 834 19.68 -10.36 -1.27
N ARG A 835 19.80 -9.40 -2.20
CA ARG A 835 21.08 -8.96 -2.79
C ARG A 835 21.23 -7.45 -2.65
N TYR A 836 22.45 -7.03 -2.31
CA TYR A 836 22.97 -5.66 -2.12
C TYR A 836 22.82 -5.02 -0.72
N PRO A 837 23.93 -4.97 0.06
CA PRO A 837 24.00 -4.23 1.33
C PRO A 837 23.95 -2.70 1.21
N LEU A 838 24.16 -2.12 0.02
CA LEU A 838 24.23 -0.66 -0.19
C LEU A 838 22.87 0.03 -0.30
N GLN A 839 21.74 -0.69 -0.43
CA GLN A 839 20.43 -0.09 -0.69
C GLN A 839 19.72 0.48 0.57
N LYS A 840 20.46 0.72 1.67
CA LYS A 840 19.92 1.36 2.90
C LYS A 840 19.76 2.88 2.83
N TRP A 841 20.11 3.50 1.69
CA TRP A 841 20.03 4.96 1.47
C TRP A 841 18.88 5.40 0.55
N ILE A 842 18.01 4.48 0.13
CA ILE A 842 16.77 4.81 -0.60
C ILE A 842 15.60 4.73 0.39
N GLU A 843 14.82 5.80 0.49
CA GLU A 843 13.86 6.00 1.59
C GLU A 843 12.82 4.86 1.69
N PRO A 844 12.65 4.24 2.87
CA PRO A 844 11.67 3.19 3.07
C PRO A 844 10.26 3.79 3.12
N ARG A 845 9.40 3.43 2.17
CA ARG A 845 7.99 3.86 2.19
C ARG A 845 7.24 3.25 3.36
N VAL A 846 6.86 4.12 4.28
CA VAL A 846 6.14 3.77 5.49
C VAL A 846 4.64 3.61 5.19
N ARG A 847 4.05 2.46 5.55
CA ARG A 847 2.60 2.34 5.70
C ARG A 847 2.23 2.79 7.11
N ILE A 848 1.53 3.93 7.22
CA ILE A 848 1.08 4.50 8.49
C ILE A 848 -0.41 4.16 8.65
N ARG A 849 -0.85 3.64 9.80
CA ARG A 849 -2.29 3.44 10.06
C ARG A 849 -2.95 4.81 10.26
N GLU A 850 -4.21 4.96 9.88
CA GLU A 850 -4.98 6.21 10.11
C GLU A 850 -4.96 6.61 11.61
N GLN A 851 -5.17 5.63 12.48
CA GLN A 851 -5.09 5.76 13.94
C GLN A 851 -3.70 6.22 14.45
N ASP A 852 -2.64 5.99 13.67
CA ASP A 852 -1.27 6.45 13.97
C ASP A 852 -1.06 7.88 13.49
N THR A 853 -1.71 8.28 12.39
CA THR A 853 -1.64 9.65 11.86
C THR A 853 -2.34 10.64 12.79
N ASP A 854 -3.57 10.32 13.25
CA ASP A 854 -4.27 11.10 14.29
C ASP A 854 -3.43 11.19 15.58
N MET A 855 -2.84 10.07 16.01
CA MET A 855 -2.03 10.02 17.23
C MET A 855 -0.78 10.90 17.12
N MET A 856 -0.11 10.88 15.98
CA MET A 856 1.04 11.74 15.66
C MET A 856 0.64 13.21 15.63
N GLN A 857 -0.48 13.56 14.98
CA GLN A 857 -1.04 14.91 14.99
C GLN A 857 -1.33 15.37 16.42
N GLN A 858 -2.01 14.57 17.24
CA GLN A 858 -2.31 14.91 18.64
C GLN A 858 -1.06 15.09 19.51
N MET A 859 0.05 14.39 19.22
CA MET A 859 1.32 14.63 19.91
C MET A 859 2.01 15.92 19.48
N VAL A 860 1.91 16.31 18.21
CA VAL A 860 2.45 17.59 17.71
C VAL A 860 1.62 18.77 18.23
N PHE A 861 0.28 18.73 18.08
CA PHE A 861 -0.61 19.81 18.51
C PHE A 861 -0.65 20.06 20.03
N LYS A 862 -0.20 19.10 20.85
CA LYS A 862 -0.12 19.24 22.32
C LYS A 862 1.30 19.50 22.83
N ASP A 863 2.26 19.75 21.94
CA ASP A 863 3.70 19.88 22.22
C ASP A 863 4.29 18.73 23.05
N ARG A 864 3.85 17.49 22.75
CA ARG A 864 4.32 16.25 23.40
C ARG A 864 5.33 15.48 22.57
N MET A 865 5.52 15.87 21.31
CA MET A 865 6.54 15.30 20.44
C MET A 865 7.97 15.46 21.00
N PRO A 866 8.37 16.59 21.62
CA PRO A 866 9.68 16.68 22.29
C PRO A 866 9.84 15.69 23.46
N PHE A 867 8.80 15.50 24.27
CA PHE A 867 8.78 14.50 25.35
C PHE A 867 8.90 13.06 24.80
N TYR A 868 8.20 12.74 23.71
CA TYR A 868 8.33 11.45 23.03
C TYR A 868 9.74 11.23 22.46
N LEU A 869 10.26 12.18 21.67
CA LEU A 869 11.55 12.06 20.99
C LEU A 869 12.75 12.07 21.97
N GLY A 870 12.63 12.82 23.07
CA GLY A 870 13.63 12.85 24.14
C GLY A 870 13.70 11.53 24.90
N ASN A 871 12.55 10.94 25.25
CA ASN A 871 12.51 9.71 26.04
C ASN A 871 12.74 8.43 25.19
N SER A 872 12.11 8.32 24.01
CA SER A 872 12.23 7.14 23.13
C SER A 872 13.65 6.85 22.64
N LYS A 873 14.48 7.89 22.45
CA LYS A 873 15.90 7.75 22.08
C LYS A 873 16.82 7.45 23.27
N ARG A 874 16.43 7.82 24.49
CA ARG A 874 17.28 7.72 25.70
C ARG A 874 16.98 6.49 26.56
N ILE A 875 15.72 6.09 26.66
CA ILE A 875 15.26 5.09 27.63
C ILE A 875 15.07 3.73 26.94
N LYS A 876 15.99 2.80 27.22
CA LYS A 876 15.97 1.44 26.66
C LYS A 876 14.96 0.50 27.32
N ALA A 877 14.57 0.81 28.55
CA ALA A 877 13.48 0.18 29.28
C ALA A 877 12.99 1.12 30.39
N TYR A 878 11.71 1.09 30.72
CA TYR A 878 11.14 1.82 31.85
C TYR A 878 11.01 0.91 33.07
N ASN A 879 11.75 1.25 34.13
CA ASN A 879 11.44 0.85 35.49
C ASN A 879 10.59 1.94 36.16
N PHE A 880 9.89 1.58 37.24
CA PHE A 880 9.10 2.51 38.05
C PHE A 880 9.65 2.52 39.47
N GLY A 881 10.33 3.59 39.83
CA GLY A 881 11.07 3.71 41.09
C GLY A 881 10.24 3.62 42.36
N GLU A 882 8.91 3.67 42.30
CA GLU A 882 8.02 3.49 43.46
C GLU A 882 7.28 2.15 43.46
N GLY A 883 7.60 1.28 42.48
CA GLY A 883 6.85 0.09 42.07
C GLY A 883 5.98 0.38 40.84
N PHE A 884 5.84 -0.59 39.92
CA PHE A 884 5.03 -0.43 38.72
C PHE A 884 3.51 -0.27 39.01
N GLY A 885 3.06 -0.70 40.19
CA GLY A 885 1.71 -0.42 40.72
C GLY A 885 1.35 1.05 40.66
N ALA A 886 2.30 1.95 40.96
CA ALA A 886 2.11 3.40 40.94
C ALA A 886 1.63 3.94 39.57
N PHE A 887 2.02 3.28 38.47
CA PHE A 887 1.53 3.61 37.13
C PHE A 887 0.03 3.33 36.99
N THR A 888 -0.43 2.16 37.46
CA THR A 888 -1.85 1.82 37.44
C THR A 888 -2.67 2.61 38.45
N ASP A 889 -2.10 2.93 39.60
CA ASP A 889 -2.75 3.74 40.64
C ASP A 889 -2.98 5.17 40.14
N ALA A 890 -2.00 5.80 39.46
CA ALA A 890 -2.18 7.12 38.86
C ALA A 890 -3.26 7.15 37.76
N ILE A 891 -3.42 6.07 36.98
CA ILE A 891 -4.56 5.95 36.04
C ILE A 891 -5.88 5.87 36.81
N VAL A 892 -5.93 5.08 37.89
CA VAL A 892 -7.12 4.96 38.76
C VAL A 892 -7.47 6.28 39.43
N GLU A 893 -6.51 7.05 39.91
CA GLU A 893 -6.73 8.39 40.49
C GLU A 893 -7.32 9.37 39.47
N LYS A 894 -6.74 9.46 38.27
CA LYS A 894 -7.27 10.29 37.18
C LYS A 894 -8.69 9.88 36.77
N LEU A 895 -8.98 8.58 36.76
CA LEU A 895 -10.32 8.06 36.50
C LEU A 895 -11.30 8.38 37.63
N LYS A 896 -10.91 8.21 38.91
CA LYS A 896 -11.73 8.56 40.08
C LYS A 896 -12.04 10.06 40.16
N ALA A 897 -11.12 10.91 39.72
CA ALA A 897 -11.33 12.35 39.61
C ALA A 897 -12.37 12.73 38.53
N ASN A 898 -12.65 11.84 37.56
CA ASN A 898 -13.66 12.06 36.54
C ASN A 898 -15.04 11.61 37.03
N LYS A 899 -15.94 12.58 37.29
CA LYS A 899 -17.33 12.37 37.72
C LYS A 899 -18.18 11.46 36.81
N ASN A 900 -17.76 11.24 35.57
CA ASN A 900 -18.44 10.36 34.62
C ASN A 900 -18.02 8.88 34.74
N VAL A 901 -16.98 8.58 35.54
CA VAL A 901 -16.49 7.21 35.77
C VAL A 901 -16.99 6.69 37.12
N ASN A 902 -17.57 5.50 37.10
CA ASN A 902 -18.01 4.78 38.29
C ASN A 902 -17.24 3.46 38.43
N PHE A 903 -16.72 3.19 39.63
CA PHE A 903 -16.01 1.96 39.94
C PHE A 903 -16.92 1.00 40.68
N VAL A 904 -17.01 -0.25 40.20
CA VAL A 904 -17.80 -1.32 40.80
C VAL A 904 -16.87 -2.48 41.15
N ASN A 905 -16.57 -2.61 42.44
CA ASN A 905 -15.74 -3.68 42.98
C ASN A 905 -16.62 -4.92 43.27
N GLU A 906 -17.15 -5.49 42.20
CA GLU A 906 -18.03 -6.66 42.20
C GLU A 906 -17.68 -7.56 41.02
N LYS A 907 -17.54 -8.87 41.28
CA LYS A 907 -17.36 -9.87 40.23
C LYS A 907 -18.58 -9.91 39.31
N VAL A 908 -18.33 -9.95 38.00
CA VAL A 908 -19.36 -10.20 36.99
C VAL A 908 -19.65 -11.70 36.97
N ASP A 909 -20.92 -12.05 37.13
CA ASP A 909 -21.41 -13.44 37.14
C ASP A 909 -22.08 -13.81 35.80
N LYS A 910 -22.59 -12.82 35.04
CA LYS A 910 -23.22 -13.04 33.74
C LYS A 910 -23.18 -11.82 32.84
N VAL A 911 -23.08 -12.04 31.54
CA VAL A 911 -23.23 -11.02 30.49
C VAL A 911 -24.18 -11.55 29.42
N ARG A 912 -25.23 -10.79 29.07
CA ARG A 912 -26.19 -11.17 28.02
C ARG A 912 -26.72 -9.97 27.26
N LEU A 913 -27.14 -10.18 26.00
CA LEU A 913 -27.99 -9.21 25.32
C LEU A 913 -29.38 -9.23 26.00
N SER A 914 -29.86 -8.08 26.45
CA SER A 914 -31.18 -7.94 27.08
C SER A 914 -32.28 -7.66 26.04
N ALA A 915 -33.54 -7.81 26.45
CA ALA A 915 -34.69 -7.52 25.59
C ALA A 915 -34.76 -6.05 25.11
N THR A 916 -34.04 -5.12 25.75
CA THR A 916 -33.97 -3.71 25.34
C THR A 916 -32.93 -3.45 24.24
N GLY A 917 -32.19 -4.49 23.80
CA GLY A 917 -31.07 -4.36 22.85
C GLY A 917 -29.77 -3.83 23.47
N ARG A 918 -29.77 -3.55 24.78
CA ARG A 918 -28.56 -3.25 25.58
C ARG A 918 -27.93 -4.53 26.11
N VAL A 919 -26.63 -4.47 26.41
CA VAL A 919 -25.95 -5.58 27.10
C VAL A 919 -26.16 -5.44 28.60
N GLU A 920 -26.70 -6.48 29.22
CA GLU A 920 -26.86 -6.58 30.66
C GLU A 920 -25.63 -7.24 31.27
N VAL A 921 -25.08 -6.60 32.30
CA VAL A 921 -24.00 -7.11 33.15
C VAL A 921 -24.60 -7.39 34.52
N THR A 922 -24.56 -8.65 34.93
CA THR A 922 -25.07 -9.12 36.23
C THR A 922 -23.90 -9.44 37.16
N THR A 923 -24.00 -8.96 38.39
CA THR A 923 -23.21 -9.36 39.55
C THR A 923 -24.15 -9.92 40.61
N THR A 924 -23.61 -10.49 41.66
CA THR A 924 -24.37 -11.01 42.80
C THR A 924 -25.21 -9.94 43.51
N LYS A 925 -24.87 -8.64 43.33
CA LYS A 925 -25.52 -7.50 43.99
C LYS A 925 -26.40 -6.66 43.07
N ARG A 926 -26.14 -6.63 41.76
CA ARG A 926 -26.87 -5.78 40.80
C ARG A 926 -26.88 -6.35 39.38
N ALA A 927 -27.92 -6.05 38.62
CA ALA A 927 -27.93 -6.15 37.17
C ALA A 927 -28.08 -4.74 36.56
N MET A 928 -27.18 -4.35 35.66
CA MET A 928 -27.26 -3.05 34.96
C MET A 928 -27.07 -3.23 33.45
N GLN A 929 -27.72 -2.37 32.66
CA GLN A 929 -27.73 -2.46 31.20
C GLN A 929 -26.98 -1.29 30.56
N TYR A 930 -26.20 -1.59 29.52
CA TYR A 930 -25.24 -0.69 28.89
C TYR A 930 -25.44 -0.57 27.38
N ASP A 931 -25.15 0.61 26.83
CA ASP A 931 -25.18 0.86 25.37
C ASP A 931 -24.07 0.12 24.63
N LYS A 932 -22.94 -0.10 25.33
CA LYS A 932 -21.77 -0.86 24.87
C LYS A 932 -21.10 -1.54 26.07
N VAL A 933 -20.55 -2.72 25.87
CA VAL A 933 -19.65 -3.38 26.84
C VAL A 933 -18.31 -3.62 26.14
N VAL A 934 -17.20 -3.35 26.83
CA VAL A 934 -15.85 -3.72 26.41
C VAL A 934 -15.25 -4.66 27.45
N SER A 935 -15.00 -5.90 27.08
CA SER A 935 -14.38 -6.89 27.96
C SER A 935 -12.86 -6.88 27.80
N SER A 936 -12.16 -6.61 28.90
CA SER A 936 -10.71 -6.82 29.05
C SER A 936 -10.36 -8.07 29.84
N LEU A 937 -11.37 -8.88 30.18
CA LEU A 937 -11.21 -10.19 30.84
C LEU A 937 -10.51 -11.20 29.92
N TYR A 938 -9.97 -12.25 30.52
CA TYR A 938 -9.51 -13.43 29.79
C TYR A 938 -10.65 -14.01 28.93
N SER A 939 -10.34 -14.38 27.69
CA SER A 939 -11.27 -14.90 26.67
C SER A 939 -12.15 -16.05 27.19
N LYS A 940 -11.54 -17.05 27.84
CA LYS A 940 -12.26 -18.20 28.44
C LYS A 940 -13.19 -17.77 29.58
N THR A 941 -12.76 -16.81 30.40
CA THR A 941 -13.60 -16.21 31.45
C THR A 941 -14.81 -15.51 30.82
N LEU A 942 -14.61 -14.66 29.82
CA LEU A 942 -15.71 -14.01 29.10
C LEU A 942 -16.69 -15.03 28.48
N ALA A 943 -16.18 -16.09 27.87
CA ALA A 943 -17.00 -17.16 27.29
C ALA A 943 -17.86 -17.87 28.36
N SER A 944 -17.35 -18.06 29.58
CA SER A 944 -18.12 -18.64 30.70
C SER A 944 -19.21 -17.71 31.26
N LEU A 945 -19.06 -16.39 31.08
CA LEU A 945 -20.04 -15.38 31.51
C LEU A 945 -21.13 -15.12 30.47
N ALA A 946 -20.83 -15.40 29.20
CA ALA A 946 -21.76 -15.29 28.08
C ALA A 946 -22.85 -16.38 28.13
N PRO A 947 -23.89 -16.32 27.27
CA PRO A 947 -24.82 -17.43 27.11
C PRO A 947 -24.08 -18.74 26.78
N ARG A 948 -24.57 -19.87 27.30
CA ARG A 948 -23.96 -21.19 27.11
C ARG A 948 -23.74 -21.48 25.62
N ASP A 949 -22.58 -22.02 25.28
CA ASP A 949 -22.18 -22.44 23.93
C ASP A 949 -22.22 -21.33 22.84
N SER A 950 -22.25 -20.05 23.26
CA SER A 950 -22.40 -18.91 22.34
C SER A 950 -21.08 -18.30 21.82
N LEU A 951 -19.97 -18.53 22.53
CA LEU A 951 -18.61 -18.06 22.17
C LEU A 951 -17.58 -19.22 22.18
N PRO A 952 -17.80 -20.34 21.46
CA PRO A 952 -16.94 -21.52 21.54
C PRO A 952 -15.47 -21.25 21.14
N SER A 953 -15.20 -20.33 20.20
CA SER A 953 -13.83 -19.97 19.84
C SER A 953 -13.08 -19.34 21.02
N LEU A 954 -13.75 -18.50 21.81
CA LEU A 954 -13.16 -17.92 23.02
C LEU A 954 -13.06 -18.91 24.19
N ALA A 955 -13.99 -19.86 24.29
CA ALA A 955 -13.96 -20.93 25.30
C ALA A 955 -12.76 -21.88 25.11
N SER A 956 -12.30 -22.07 23.87
CA SER A 956 -11.14 -22.90 23.52
C SER A 956 -9.77 -22.28 23.83
N SER A 957 -9.73 -21.04 24.31
CA SER A 957 -8.47 -20.35 24.63
C SER A 957 -7.75 -21.01 25.81
N THR A 958 -6.41 -21.00 25.75
CA THR A 958 -5.52 -21.45 26.83
C THR A 958 -4.67 -20.29 27.36
N ALA A 959 -4.18 -20.44 28.58
CA ALA A 959 -3.29 -19.50 29.26
C ALA A 959 -2.47 -20.28 30.29
N VAL A 960 -1.23 -19.87 30.55
CA VAL A 960 -0.37 -20.53 31.56
C VAL A 960 -0.56 -19.91 32.94
N THR A 961 -0.38 -20.74 33.96
CA THR A 961 -0.31 -20.32 35.36
C THR A 961 1.16 -20.20 35.79
N ILE A 962 1.51 -19.10 36.46
CA ILE A 962 2.88 -18.83 36.93
C ILE A 962 2.84 -18.45 38.41
N ARG A 963 3.73 -19.03 39.22
CA ARG A 963 3.98 -18.59 40.60
C ARG A 963 5.23 -17.71 40.62
N LEU A 964 5.08 -16.50 41.13
CA LEU A 964 6.18 -15.56 41.35
C LEU A 964 6.60 -15.63 42.81
N VAL A 965 7.89 -15.83 43.06
CA VAL A 965 8.46 -15.87 44.41
C VAL A 965 9.56 -14.82 44.50
N ASN A 966 9.26 -13.71 45.15
CA ASN A 966 10.19 -12.63 45.43
C ASN A 966 10.96 -12.95 46.71
N LEU A 967 12.26 -12.76 46.70
CA LEU A 967 13.17 -13.03 47.82
C LEU A 967 14.07 -11.81 48.06
N TRP A 968 14.25 -11.45 49.32
CA TRP A 968 15.19 -10.39 49.74
C TRP A 968 16.22 -10.91 50.75
N SER A 969 17.44 -10.40 50.61
CA SER A 969 18.55 -10.61 51.53
C SER A 969 19.11 -9.26 52.02
N PRO A 970 19.42 -9.10 53.32
CA PRO A 970 20.10 -7.91 53.83
C PRO A 970 21.54 -7.79 53.33
N LYS A 971 22.11 -8.85 52.73
CA LYS A 971 23.42 -8.79 52.08
C LYS A 971 23.23 -8.26 50.64
N PRO A 972 23.71 -7.06 50.31
CA PRO A 972 23.66 -6.57 48.94
C PRO A 972 24.65 -7.35 48.06
N ASN A 973 24.41 -7.31 46.76
CA ASN A 973 25.32 -7.85 45.74
C ASN A 973 25.64 -9.35 45.88
N LEU A 974 24.67 -10.21 46.27
CA LEU A 974 24.87 -11.67 46.25
C LEU A 974 25.25 -12.21 44.86
N ASN A 975 24.86 -11.49 43.81
CA ASN A 975 25.07 -11.84 42.40
C ASN A 975 26.29 -11.16 41.76
N TYR A 976 27.31 -10.78 42.53
CA TYR A 976 28.47 -10.01 42.06
C TYR A 976 29.19 -10.56 40.81
N ARG A 977 29.11 -11.88 40.56
CA ARG A 977 29.65 -12.53 39.35
C ARG A 977 28.84 -12.28 38.08
N HIS A 978 27.53 -12.05 38.22
CA HIS A 978 26.56 -11.97 37.13
C HIS A 978 25.60 -10.81 37.36
N LYS A 979 26.04 -9.60 37.00
CA LYS A 979 25.21 -8.38 37.04
C LYS A 979 24.34 -8.25 35.80
N GLY A 980 23.06 -7.89 35.97
CA GLY A 980 22.15 -7.70 34.84
C GLY A 980 20.67 -7.85 35.18
N PHE A 981 19.86 -8.21 34.19
CA PHE A 981 18.41 -8.36 34.33
C PHE A 981 18.02 -9.65 35.07
N GLY A 982 18.83 -10.69 34.92
CA GLY A 982 18.49 -12.06 35.33
C GLY A 982 18.83 -13.08 34.24
N TYR A 983 18.34 -14.30 34.43
CA TYR A 983 18.56 -15.43 33.53
C TYR A 983 17.29 -16.23 33.25
N LEU A 984 17.28 -16.89 32.08
CA LEU A 984 16.19 -17.77 31.64
C LEU A 984 16.69 -19.21 31.61
N LEU A 985 15.81 -20.17 31.87
CA LEU A 985 16.13 -21.60 31.78
C LEU A 985 15.66 -22.13 30.42
N PRO A 986 16.57 -22.69 29.60
CA PRO A 986 16.20 -23.50 28.45
C PRO A 986 15.44 -24.77 28.84
N GLN A 987 14.62 -25.30 27.93
CA GLN A 987 13.94 -26.60 28.13
C GLN A 987 14.92 -27.78 28.23
N THR A 988 16.18 -27.60 27.81
CA THR A 988 17.26 -28.60 27.87
C THR A 988 17.94 -28.71 29.23
N VAL A 989 17.63 -27.81 30.17
CA VAL A 989 18.14 -27.92 31.55
C VAL A 989 17.60 -29.22 32.17
N PRO A 990 18.47 -30.13 32.65
CA PRO A 990 18.04 -31.38 33.24
C PRO A 990 17.07 -31.18 34.42
N ALA A 991 16.09 -32.06 34.57
CA ALA A 991 15.09 -31.98 35.65
C ALA A 991 15.72 -31.92 37.06
N VAL A 992 16.89 -32.56 37.28
CA VAL A 992 17.62 -32.48 38.56
C VAL A 992 18.18 -31.08 38.87
N GLN A 993 18.30 -30.20 37.86
CA GLN A 993 18.74 -28.81 38.00
C GLN A 993 17.60 -27.80 37.83
N ASN A 994 16.43 -28.27 37.42
CA ASN A 994 15.18 -27.51 37.40
C ASN A 994 14.02 -28.30 38.04
N PRO A 995 14.18 -28.81 39.29
CA PRO A 995 13.20 -29.74 39.89
C PRO A 995 11.83 -29.11 40.11
N HIS A 996 11.78 -27.76 40.21
CA HIS A 996 10.59 -26.98 40.52
C HIS A 996 9.96 -26.29 39.30
N ALA A 997 10.37 -26.67 38.09
CA ALA A 997 9.87 -26.09 36.83
C ALA A 997 9.99 -24.55 36.77
N ALA A 998 11.15 -24.02 37.14
CA ALA A 998 11.48 -22.62 36.98
C ALA A 998 11.64 -22.25 35.49
N LEU A 999 11.06 -21.13 35.10
CA LEU A 999 11.18 -20.51 33.76
C LEU A 999 12.40 -19.58 33.68
N GLY A 1000 12.75 -18.97 34.81
CA GLY A 1000 13.82 -17.98 34.93
C GLY A 1000 13.86 -17.28 36.27
N VAL A 1001 14.91 -16.49 36.47
CA VAL A 1001 15.15 -15.67 37.66
C VAL A 1001 15.45 -14.24 37.24
N ILE A 1002 14.87 -13.27 37.93
CA ILE A 1002 15.05 -11.84 37.69
C ILE A 1002 15.85 -11.23 38.84
N PHE A 1003 16.84 -10.39 38.52
CA PHE A 1003 17.70 -9.70 39.49
C PHE A 1003 17.15 -8.29 39.75
N ASP A 1004 16.08 -8.17 40.54
CA ASP A 1004 15.37 -6.89 40.68
C ASP A 1004 16.16 -5.76 41.35
N SER A 1005 17.14 -6.07 42.23
CA SER A 1005 18.06 -5.03 42.75
C SER A 1005 18.86 -4.36 41.63
N ASP A 1006 19.41 -5.13 40.68
CA ASP A 1006 20.26 -4.64 39.58
C ASP A 1006 19.51 -3.76 38.58
N ARG A 1007 18.17 -3.75 38.64
CA ARG A 1007 17.33 -2.95 37.75
C ARG A 1007 17.10 -1.53 38.28
N THR A 1008 17.26 -1.33 39.58
CA THR A 1008 16.91 -0.07 40.27
C THR A 1008 18.10 0.63 40.93
N THR A 1009 19.30 0.03 40.93
CA THR A 1009 20.59 0.72 41.05
C THR A 1009 21.15 1.10 39.67
N LYS A 1010 21.94 2.18 39.57
CA LYS A 1010 22.70 2.49 38.34
C LYS A 1010 24.01 1.73 38.31
N ARG A 1011 24.50 1.42 37.10
CA ARG A 1011 25.76 0.69 36.91
C ARG A 1011 27.00 1.42 37.44
N ASP A 1012 26.99 2.75 37.45
CA ASP A 1012 28.15 3.59 37.82
C ASP A 1012 28.20 3.93 39.32
N ASP A 1013 27.12 3.69 40.09
CA ASP A 1013 27.03 4.00 41.53
C ASP A 1013 27.76 2.95 42.42
N LEU A 1014 28.53 2.02 41.82
CA LEU A 1014 29.06 0.83 42.49
C LEU A 1014 30.51 0.49 42.05
N PRO A 1015 31.55 1.16 42.59
CA PRO A 1015 32.93 0.73 42.44
C PRO A 1015 33.15 -0.64 43.12
N PRO A 1016 33.85 -1.62 42.51
CA PRO A 1016 34.08 -2.94 43.11
C PRO A 1016 34.87 -2.94 44.44
N SER A 1017 35.47 -1.80 44.79
CA SER A 1017 36.35 -1.60 45.94
C SER A 1017 35.66 -1.05 47.19
N GLU A 1018 34.40 -0.61 47.12
CA GLU A 1018 33.72 -0.02 48.27
C GLU A 1018 32.99 -1.04 49.17
N PRO A 1019 33.00 -0.85 50.51
CA PRO A 1019 32.23 -1.65 51.44
C PRO A 1019 30.74 -1.73 51.14
N ALA A 1020 30.18 -2.94 51.27
CA ALA A 1020 28.77 -3.26 50.99
C ALA A 1020 27.72 -2.35 51.68
N HIS A 1021 28.05 -1.75 52.82
CA HIS A 1021 27.16 -0.88 53.58
C HIS A 1021 27.12 0.59 53.09
N LEU A 1022 28.01 0.98 52.16
CA LEU A 1022 28.00 2.29 51.52
C LEU A 1022 27.21 2.31 50.20
N HIS A 1023 26.77 1.16 49.71
CA HIS A 1023 25.96 1.08 48.50
C HIS A 1023 24.58 1.74 48.71
N PRO A 1024 24.12 2.61 47.79
CA PRO A 1024 22.80 3.20 47.89
C PRO A 1024 21.70 2.13 47.77
N PRO A 1025 20.54 2.30 48.44
CA PRO A 1025 19.42 1.39 48.29
C PRO A 1025 18.91 1.39 46.83
N PRO A 1026 18.47 0.24 46.30
CA PRO A 1026 17.84 0.20 44.98
C PRO A 1026 16.60 1.11 44.95
N ARG A 1027 16.43 1.91 43.88
CA ARG A 1027 15.38 2.93 43.78
C ARG A 1027 13.99 2.35 44.10
N GLY A 1028 13.40 2.85 45.19
CA GLY A 1028 12.09 2.43 45.73
C GLY A 1028 12.19 1.75 47.09
N ASP A 1029 13.33 1.15 47.39
CA ASP A 1029 13.68 0.61 48.69
C ASP A 1029 14.27 1.73 49.57
N THR A 1030 14.13 1.62 50.89
CA THR A 1030 14.74 2.56 51.86
C THR A 1030 16.01 2.02 52.52
N VAL A 1031 16.40 0.78 52.21
CA VAL A 1031 17.59 0.11 52.74
C VAL A 1031 18.27 -0.76 51.66
N PRO A 1032 19.60 -0.94 51.71
CA PRO A 1032 20.32 -1.78 50.75
C PRO A 1032 20.04 -3.28 50.95
N GLY A 1033 20.15 -4.05 49.87
CA GLY A 1033 20.00 -5.51 49.89
C GLY A 1033 19.91 -6.12 48.49
N THR A 1034 19.81 -7.45 48.42
CA THR A 1034 19.61 -8.18 47.16
C THR A 1034 18.16 -8.66 47.03
N LYS A 1035 17.46 -8.26 45.96
CA LYS A 1035 16.11 -8.69 45.59
C LYS A 1035 16.14 -9.53 44.32
N PHE A 1036 15.63 -10.75 44.39
CA PHE A 1036 15.43 -11.66 43.25
C PHE A 1036 13.94 -12.03 43.12
N THR A 1037 13.48 -12.35 41.92
CA THR A 1037 12.25 -13.15 41.72
C THR A 1037 12.57 -14.44 40.98
N VAL A 1038 12.10 -15.58 41.50
CA VAL A 1038 12.03 -16.84 40.77
C VAL A 1038 10.63 -16.98 40.16
N MET A 1039 10.56 -17.38 38.89
CA MET A 1039 9.31 -17.63 38.16
C MET A 1039 9.13 -19.13 37.99
N LEU A 1040 8.15 -19.74 38.67
CA LEU A 1040 7.84 -21.17 38.61
C LEU A 1040 6.59 -21.43 37.77
N GLY A 1041 6.55 -22.55 37.06
CA GLY A 1041 5.39 -23.03 36.30
C GLY A 1041 5.45 -22.71 34.81
N GLY A 1042 4.45 -21.98 34.29
CA GLY A 1042 4.29 -21.83 32.85
C GLY A 1042 3.74 -23.10 32.21
N HIS A 1043 4.15 -23.35 30.95
CA HIS A 1043 3.75 -24.54 30.19
C HIS A 1043 4.17 -25.87 30.84
N HIS A 1044 5.14 -25.86 31.76
CA HIS A 1044 5.50 -27.03 32.56
C HIS A 1044 4.33 -27.53 33.46
N TRP A 1045 3.30 -26.70 33.68
CA TRP A 1045 2.09 -27.07 34.40
C TRP A 1045 0.87 -27.26 33.48
N ASP A 1046 0.99 -27.14 32.14
CA ASP A 1046 -0.16 -27.22 31.21
C ASP A 1046 -0.90 -28.56 31.30
N ASP A 1047 -0.16 -29.66 31.45
CA ASP A 1047 -0.70 -31.02 31.52
C ASP A 1047 -1.14 -31.42 32.95
N ILE A 1048 -0.96 -30.52 33.94
CA ILE A 1048 -1.37 -30.71 35.33
C ILE A 1048 -2.72 -30.01 35.56
N PRO A 1049 -3.81 -30.73 35.86
CA PRO A 1049 -5.10 -30.08 36.05
C PRO A 1049 -5.08 -29.12 37.25
N ALA A 1050 -5.76 -27.98 37.16
CA ALA A 1050 -5.63 -26.88 38.13
C ALA A 1050 -5.89 -27.24 39.62
N GLY A 1051 -6.64 -28.31 39.90
CA GLY A 1051 -6.85 -28.83 41.27
C GLY A 1051 -5.75 -29.77 41.79
N PHE A 1052 -4.71 -30.03 41.00
CA PHE A 1052 -3.60 -30.95 41.26
C PHE A 1052 -2.24 -30.29 40.97
N LEU A 1053 -2.19 -28.95 40.87
CA LEU A 1053 -0.93 -28.22 40.73
C LEU A 1053 0.02 -28.58 41.89
N PRO A 1054 1.35 -28.62 41.66
CA PRO A 1054 2.32 -28.98 42.70
C PRO A 1054 2.17 -28.10 43.96
N ASP A 1055 2.63 -28.59 45.11
CA ASP A 1055 2.56 -27.82 46.37
C ASP A 1055 3.23 -26.43 46.23
N ALA A 1056 4.34 -26.33 45.49
CA ALA A 1056 5.00 -25.05 45.17
C ALA A 1056 4.17 -24.06 44.33
N ALA A 1057 3.03 -24.49 43.77
CA ALA A 1057 2.06 -23.62 43.10
C ALA A 1057 0.95 -23.15 44.03
N THR A 1058 0.55 -23.95 45.02
CA THR A 1058 -0.65 -23.74 45.84
C THR A 1058 -0.36 -23.34 47.30
N ASP A 1059 0.81 -23.68 47.82
CA ASP A 1059 1.31 -23.32 49.14
C ASP A 1059 2.48 -22.31 49.07
N ASP A 1060 2.51 -21.37 50.00
CA ASP A 1060 3.46 -20.25 50.00
C ASP A 1060 4.84 -20.68 50.52
N GLU A 1061 4.91 -21.51 51.56
CA GLU A 1061 6.18 -22.01 52.11
C GLU A 1061 6.87 -22.99 51.15
N ALA A 1062 6.11 -23.89 50.52
CA ALA A 1062 6.61 -24.77 49.47
C ALA A 1062 7.15 -23.98 48.26
N ALA A 1063 6.47 -22.91 47.86
CA ALA A 1063 6.95 -22.02 46.79
C ALA A 1063 8.26 -21.30 47.18
N ILE A 1064 8.37 -20.83 48.43
CA ILE A 1064 9.57 -20.18 48.97
C ILE A 1064 10.73 -21.18 49.05
N ALA A 1065 10.50 -22.39 49.54
CA ALA A 1065 11.49 -23.47 49.59
C ALA A 1065 11.98 -23.82 48.18
N ALA A 1066 11.06 -24.05 47.23
CA ALA A 1066 11.37 -24.33 45.83
C ALA A 1066 12.21 -23.22 45.17
N ALA A 1067 11.87 -21.95 45.40
CA ALA A 1067 12.64 -20.81 44.89
C ALA A 1067 14.04 -20.71 45.50
N LYS A 1068 14.16 -20.91 46.82
CA LYS A 1068 15.46 -20.93 47.52
C LYS A 1068 16.35 -22.07 47.03
N GLU A 1069 15.80 -23.27 46.87
CA GLU A 1069 16.52 -24.44 46.33
C GLU A 1069 16.96 -24.21 44.88
N THR A 1070 16.08 -23.64 44.05
CA THR A 1070 16.40 -23.23 42.66
C THR A 1070 17.65 -22.34 42.63
N LEU A 1071 17.74 -21.34 43.52
CA LEU A 1071 18.89 -20.43 43.60
C LEU A 1071 20.14 -21.07 44.23
N GLN A 1072 19.98 -22.02 45.14
CA GLN A 1072 21.07 -22.83 45.68
C GLN A 1072 21.68 -23.74 44.59
N ILE A 1073 20.85 -24.41 43.80
CA ILE A 1073 21.29 -25.25 42.67
C ILE A 1073 22.01 -24.41 41.62
N GLN A 1074 21.39 -23.29 41.20
CA GLN A 1074 21.78 -22.60 39.97
C GLN A 1074 22.81 -21.48 40.19
N MET A 1075 22.90 -20.92 41.40
CA MET A 1075 23.87 -19.86 41.72
C MET A 1075 24.69 -20.12 43.00
N GLY A 1076 24.48 -21.25 43.69
CA GLY A 1076 25.17 -21.55 44.93
C GLY A 1076 24.82 -20.62 46.10
N ILE A 1077 23.66 -19.93 46.04
CA ILE A 1077 23.23 -19.03 47.13
C ILE A 1077 22.50 -19.85 48.20
N PRO A 1078 22.97 -19.85 49.46
CA PRO A 1078 22.35 -20.62 50.54
C PRO A 1078 20.90 -20.20 50.85
N PRO A 1079 19.97 -21.14 51.12
CA PRO A 1079 18.57 -20.84 51.45
C PRO A 1079 18.38 -19.86 52.62
N GLU A 1080 19.28 -19.86 53.60
CA GLU A 1080 19.27 -18.96 54.76
C GLU A 1080 19.73 -17.53 54.46
N ALA A 1081 20.33 -17.27 53.29
CA ALA A 1081 20.65 -15.90 52.86
C ALA A 1081 19.38 -15.07 52.60
N TRP A 1082 18.27 -15.74 52.25
CA TRP A 1082 16.98 -15.12 51.93
C TRP A 1082 16.10 -15.03 53.18
N GLN A 1083 16.00 -13.83 53.76
CA GLN A 1083 15.34 -13.62 55.05
C GLN A 1083 13.87 -13.22 54.92
N VAL A 1084 13.50 -12.56 53.83
CA VAL A 1084 12.14 -12.08 53.58
C VAL A 1084 11.69 -12.53 52.20
N ALA A 1085 10.44 -12.95 52.09
CA ALA A 1085 9.84 -13.42 50.85
C ALA A 1085 8.44 -12.82 50.63
N SER A 1086 8.00 -12.78 49.38
CA SER A 1086 6.64 -12.44 48.99
C SER A 1086 6.27 -13.26 47.76
N THR A 1087 5.18 -14.01 47.81
CA THR A 1087 4.74 -14.86 46.70
C THR A 1087 3.46 -14.34 46.06
N LYS A 1088 3.20 -14.75 44.82
CA LYS A 1088 1.87 -14.66 44.21
C LYS A 1088 1.66 -15.72 43.13
N LEU A 1089 0.53 -16.42 43.21
CA LEU A 1089 0.05 -17.26 42.11
C LEU A 1089 -0.70 -16.40 41.10
N CYS A 1090 -0.26 -16.43 39.85
CA CYS A 1090 -0.91 -15.78 38.71
C CYS A 1090 -1.57 -16.87 37.85
N VAL A 1091 -2.82 -17.20 38.17
CA VAL A 1091 -3.64 -18.20 37.45
C VAL A 1091 -4.07 -17.68 36.09
N ASP A 1092 -3.98 -18.51 35.05
CA ASP A 1092 -4.37 -18.21 33.66
C ASP A 1092 -3.84 -16.84 33.17
N CYS A 1093 -2.60 -16.51 33.55
CA CYS A 1093 -2.11 -15.13 33.53
C CYS A 1093 -1.55 -14.68 32.17
N ILE A 1094 -0.94 -15.57 31.41
CA ILE A 1094 -0.42 -15.28 30.06
C ILE A 1094 -1.16 -16.17 29.05
N PRO A 1095 -2.09 -15.61 28.25
CA PRO A 1095 -2.77 -16.33 27.18
C PRO A 1095 -1.78 -16.89 26.15
N GLN A 1096 -1.96 -18.17 25.79
CA GLN A 1096 -1.10 -18.86 24.84
C GLN A 1096 -1.71 -18.78 23.44
N HIS A 1097 -1.05 -18.05 22.54
CA HIS A 1097 -1.48 -17.95 21.15
C HIS A 1097 -1.00 -19.19 20.40
N LEU A 1098 -1.70 -20.30 20.57
CA LEU A 1098 -1.39 -21.56 19.88
C LEU A 1098 -1.65 -21.47 18.38
N VAL A 1099 -1.02 -22.34 17.59
CA VAL A 1099 -1.23 -22.44 16.12
C VAL A 1099 -2.71 -22.35 15.73
N GLY A 1100 -3.03 -21.56 14.72
CA GLY A 1100 -4.39 -21.25 14.26
C GLY A 1100 -5.08 -20.10 15.00
N HIS A 1101 -4.37 -19.33 15.84
CA HIS A 1101 -4.94 -18.24 16.65
C HIS A 1101 -5.69 -17.19 15.82
N SER A 1102 -5.11 -16.71 14.71
CA SER A 1102 -5.77 -15.77 13.80
C SER A 1102 -7.14 -16.26 13.32
N ARG A 1103 -7.26 -17.55 12.96
CA ARG A 1103 -8.52 -18.17 12.52
C ARG A 1103 -9.54 -18.28 13.65
N ARG A 1104 -9.10 -18.60 14.89
CA ARG A 1104 -9.98 -18.58 16.07
C ARG A 1104 -10.50 -17.17 16.37
N MET A 1105 -9.71 -16.13 16.16
CA MET A 1105 -10.16 -14.74 16.36
C MET A 1105 -11.11 -14.26 15.26
N GLU A 1106 -10.92 -14.70 14.01
CA GLU A 1106 -11.87 -14.47 12.91
C GLU A 1106 -13.23 -15.13 13.20
N ALA A 1107 -13.24 -16.39 13.66
CA ALA A 1107 -14.47 -17.07 14.08
C ALA A 1107 -15.14 -16.38 15.28
N ALA A 1108 -14.35 -15.96 16.28
CA ALA A 1108 -14.84 -15.23 17.45
C ALA A 1108 -15.47 -13.86 17.11
N ASP A 1109 -15.05 -13.17 16.04
CA ASP A 1109 -15.73 -11.97 15.54
C ASP A 1109 -17.18 -12.28 15.14
N GLY A 1110 -17.37 -13.37 14.38
CA GLY A 1110 -18.70 -13.85 14.00
C GLY A 1110 -19.57 -14.24 15.19
N GLU A 1111 -18.99 -14.96 16.17
CA GLU A 1111 -19.67 -15.37 17.41
C GLU A 1111 -20.11 -14.16 18.27
N LEU A 1112 -19.25 -13.16 18.44
CA LEU A 1112 -19.54 -11.93 19.19
C LEU A 1112 -20.63 -11.10 18.50
N ARG A 1113 -20.58 -10.96 17.16
CA ARG A 1113 -21.63 -10.29 16.38
C ARG A 1113 -22.97 -11.01 16.50
N LYS A 1114 -22.98 -12.33 16.37
CA LYS A 1114 -24.19 -13.17 16.48
C LYS A 1114 -24.82 -13.09 17.88
N THR A 1115 -24.01 -13.12 18.94
CA THR A 1115 -24.50 -13.19 20.32
C THR A 1115 -24.86 -11.83 20.92
N PHE A 1116 -24.15 -10.77 20.55
CA PHE A 1116 -24.30 -9.44 21.16
C PHE A 1116 -24.63 -8.31 20.18
N ASN A 1117 -24.89 -8.60 18.89
CA ASN A 1117 -25.22 -7.62 17.85
C ASN A 1117 -24.25 -6.42 17.81
N GLY A 1118 -22.94 -6.71 17.87
CA GLY A 1118 -21.88 -5.70 17.89
C GLY A 1118 -21.83 -4.83 19.16
N LYS A 1119 -22.67 -5.08 20.17
CA LYS A 1119 -22.70 -4.28 21.42
C LYS A 1119 -21.66 -4.69 22.46
N LEU A 1120 -21.08 -5.90 22.34
CA LEU A 1120 -19.93 -6.33 23.13
C LEU A 1120 -18.67 -6.33 22.26
N ALA A 1121 -17.63 -5.65 22.74
CA ALA A 1121 -16.29 -5.67 22.18
C ALA A 1121 -15.31 -6.34 23.15
N VAL A 1122 -14.17 -6.81 22.64
CA VAL A 1122 -13.12 -7.48 23.40
C VAL A 1122 -11.76 -6.83 23.16
N VAL A 1123 -10.88 -6.85 24.17
CA VAL A 1123 -9.59 -6.17 24.12
C VAL A 1123 -8.56 -6.82 25.05
N GLY A 1124 -7.28 -6.82 24.64
CA GLY A 1124 -6.15 -7.28 25.47
C GLY A 1124 -5.42 -8.52 24.95
N GLY A 1125 -4.56 -9.07 25.81
CA GLY A 1125 -3.60 -10.14 25.49
C GLY A 1125 -4.21 -11.49 25.09
N SER A 1126 -5.48 -11.74 25.41
CA SER A 1126 -6.19 -12.96 24.99
C SER A 1126 -6.53 -13.00 23.50
N TYR A 1127 -6.47 -11.84 22.84
CA TYR A 1127 -6.92 -11.64 21.47
C TYR A 1127 -5.78 -11.14 20.58
N THR A 1128 -4.98 -10.22 21.12
CA THR A 1128 -3.89 -9.50 20.45
C THR A 1128 -2.60 -9.63 21.26
N ALA A 1129 -1.47 -9.12 20.75
CA ALA A 1129 -0.15 -9.28 21.37
C ALA A 1129 -0.16 -9.03 22.91
N PRO A 1130 0.24 -10.02 23.73
CA PRO A 1130 0.31 -9.86 25.18
C PRO A 1130 1.43 -8.90 25.60
N GLY A 1131 1.34 -8.40 26.83
CA GLY A 1131 2.27 -7.42 27.40
C GLY A 1131 1.75 -5.98 27.39
N VAL A 1132 2.45 -5.09 28.11
CA VAL A 1132 1.99 -3.73 28.44
C VAL A 1132 1.71 -2.89 27.19
N VAL A 1133 2.68 -2.75 26.29
CA VAL A 1133 2.55 -1.92 25.08
C VAL A 1133 1.40 -2.42 24.18
N GLY A 1134 1.32 -3.74 23.96
CA GLY A 1134 0.23 -4.34 23.17
C GLY A 1134 -1.15 -4.12 23.79
N SER A 1135 -1.26 -4.25 25.12
CA SER A 1135 -2.50 -4.00 25.86
C SER A 1135 -2.95 -2.55 25.81
N ILE A 1136 -2.03 -1.59 25.99
CA ILE A 1136 -2.34 -0.16 25.90
C ILE A 1136 -2.74 0.21 24.47
N ARG A 1137 -2.04 -0.31 23.45
CA ARG A 1137 -2.38 -0.07 22.05
C ARG A 1137 -3.78 -0.60 21.70
N ALA A 1138 -4.06 -1.85 22.04
CA ALA A 1138 -5.36 -2.46 21.78
C ALA A 1138 -6.51 -1.71 22.49
N ALA A 1139 -6.27 -1.23 23.72
CA ALA A 1139 -7.21 -0.39 24.47
C ALA A 1139 -7.51 0.95 23.78
N ARG A 1140 -6.50 1.64 23.25
CA ARG A 1140 -6.69 2.87 22.47
C ARG A 1140 -7.55 2.61 21.22
N ASP A 1141 -7.19 1.59 20.43
CA ASP A 1141 -7.84 1.32 19.14
C ASP A 1141 -9.33 0.93 19.31
N VAL A 1142 -9.63 0.13 20.34
CA VAL A 1142 -11.03 -0.24 20.66
C VAL A 1142 -11.80 0.96 21.22
N ALA A 1143 -11.21 1.79 22.06
CA ALA A 1143 -11.86 3.02 22.53
C ALA A 1143 -12.14 4.01 21.38
N TRP A 1144 -11.22 4.14 20.43
CA TRP A 1144 -11.37 4.97 19.21
C TRP A 1144 -12.55 4.48 18.35
N GLN A 1145 -12.64 3.17 18.13
CA GLN A 1145 -13.73 2.54 17.40
C GLN A 1145 -15.07 2.68 18.12
N VAL A 1146 -15.11 2.55 19.46
CA VAL A 1146 -16.33 2.74 20.26
C VAL A 1146 -16.80 4.20 20.27
N ALA A 1147 -15.88 5.16 20.17
CA ALA A 1147 -16.20 6.57 19.97
C ALA A 1147 -16.70 6.90 18.56
N GLY A 1148 -16.63 5.96 17.62
CA GLY A 1148 -16.99 6.14 16.21
C GLY A 1148 -16.22 7.28 15.54
N LYS A 1149 -15.01 7.57 16.01
CA LYS A 1149 -14.04 8.43 15.34
C LYS A 1149 -13.40 7.75 14.13
N PHE A 1150 -14.08 6.73 13.59
CA PHE A 1150 -13.65 5.95 12.45
C PHE A 1150 -14.35 6.47 11.20
N ARG A 1151 -13.75 7.50 10.61
CA ARG A 1151 -14.06 8.06 9.30
C ARG A 1151 -12.71 8.34 8.66
N SER A 1152 -12.38 7.72 7.53
CA SER A 1152 -11.00 7.74 7.08
C SER A 1152 -10.66 9.11 6.49
N PHE A 1153 -9.87 9.89 7.21
CA PHE A 1153 -9.29 11.11 6.66
C PHE A 1153 -7.92 10.81 6.07
N MET A 1154 -7.76 11.07 4.77
CA MET A 1154 -6.42 11.14 4.18
C MET A 1154 -5.96 12.59 4.23
N MET A 1155 -4.77 12.81 4.79
CA MET A 1155 -4.13 14.13 4.80
C MET A 1155 -3.44 14.31 3.45
N ASP A 1156 -4.06 15.10 2.57
CA ASP A 1156 -3.34 15.72 1.46
C ASP A 1156 -2.52 16.91 2.01
N LYS A 1157 -1.58 17.46 1.23
CA LYS A 1157 -0.51 18.34 1.71
C LYS A 1157 -0.94 19.47 2.65
N ASP A 1158 -2.17 20.00 2.50
CA ASP A 1158 -2.71 21.04 3.39
C ASP A 1158 -4.10 20.74 4.01
N HIS A 1159 -4.82 19.67 3.63
CA HIS A 1159 -6.22 19.46 4.04
C HIS A 1159 -6.59 18.00 4.42
N LEU A 1160 -7.53 17.85 5.38
CA LEU A 1160 -8.14 16.59 5.80
C LEU A 1160 -9.37 16.26 4.94
N VAL A 1161 -9.31 15.19 4.13
CA VAL A 1161 -10.44 14.77 3.26
C VAL A 1161 -11.06 13.47 3.74
N GLU A 1162 -12.36 13.49 4.05
CA GLU A 1162 -13.14 12.36 4.57
C GLU A 1162 -13.52 11.35 3.46
N ARG A 1163 -13.15 10.08 3.63
CA ARG A 1163 -13.61 8.92 2.83
C ARG A 1163 -14.29 7.88 3.73
N SER A 1164 -15.09 6.99 3.14
CA SER A 1164 -15.60 5.79 3.81
C SER A 1164 -14.52 4.72 3.91
N ALA A 1165 -14.30 4.18 5.09
CA ALA A 1165 -13.13 3.36 5.38
C ALA A 1165 -13.28 1.88 4.96
N ASP A 1166 -12.18 1.30 4.47
CA ASP A 1166 -12.06 -0.13 4.17
C ASP A 1166 -12.10 -0.95 5.48
N ALA A 1167 -13.06 -1.87 5.59
CA ALA A 1167 -13.29 -2.69 6.78
C ALA A 1167 -12.09 -3.57 7.18
N ARG A 1168 -11.11 -3.75 6.28
CA ARG A 1168 -9.91 -4.58 6.47
C ARG A 1168 -8.81 -3.97 7.35
N TRP A 1169 -8.87 -2.67 7.66
CA TRP A 1169 -7.86 -1.96 8.46
C TRP A 1169 -8.37 -1.50 9.84
N THR A 1170 -9.46 -2.11 10.31
CA THR A 1170 -10.22 -1.67 11.48
C THR A 1170 -10.20 -2.73 12.57
N VAL A 1171 -10.34 -2.34 13.83
CA VAL A 1171 -10.63 -3.32 14.90
C VAL A 1171 -12.09 -3.76 14.89
N GLY A 1172 -12.98 -3.00 14.24
CA GLY A 1172 -14.40 -3.27 14.08
C GLY A 1172 -15.19 -3.24 15.39
N GLU A 1173 -16.51 -3.41 15.30
CA GLU A 1173 -17.41 -3.26 16.44
C GLU A 1173 -17.13 -4.24 17.60
N THR A 1174 -16.49 -5.37 17.33
CA THR A 1174 -16.11 -6.40 18.30
C THR A 1174 -14.68 -6.24 18.85
N GLY A 1175 -13.81 -5.46 18.21
CA GLY A 1175 -12.36 -5.46 18.46
C GLY A 1175 -11.57 -6.54 17.69
N LEU A 1176 -12.24 -7.47 16.99
CA LEU A 1176 -11.65 -8.61 16.28
C LEU A 1176 -11.74 -8.56 14.75
N ALA A 1177 -12.37 -7.55 14.14
CA ALA A 1177 -12.50 -7.48 12.67
C ALA A 1177 -11.15 -7.48 11.94
N ARG A 1178 -10.08 -7.08 12.63
CA ARG A 1178 -8.66 -7.11 12.21
C ARG A 1178 -8.13 -8.50 11.80
N PHE A 1179 -8.87 -9.56 12.11
CA PHE A 1179 -8.51 -10.95 11.76
C PHE A 1179 -9.26 -11.45 10.50
N VAL A 1180 -10.31 -10.76 10.06
CA VAL A 1180 -11.21 -11.21 8.99
C VAL A 1180 -10.56 -11.08 7.61
N GLY A 1181 -10.69 -12.12 6.77
CA GLY A 1181 -10.17 -12.12 5.39
C GLY A 1181 -8.65 -12.29 5.29
N GLY A 1182 -8.02 -12.94 6.28
CA GLY A 1182 -6.57 -13.17 6.31
C GLY A 1182 -5.73 -11.92 6.60
N THR A 1183 -6.36 -10.84 7.06
CA THR A 1183 -5.76 -9.51 7.28
C THR A 1183 -4.83 -9.43 8.50
N ALA A 1184 -4.97 -10.34 9.46
CA ALA A 1184 -4.12 -10.46 10.66
C ALA A 1184 -2.61 -10.36 10.34
N ARG A 1185 -2.22 -10.99 9.23
CA ARG A 1185 -0.85 -11.11 8.69
C ARG A 1185 -0.15 -9.79 8.33
N HIS A 1186 -0.82 -8.65 8.46
CA HIS A 1186 -0.28 -7.32 8.15
C HIS A 1186 -0.22 -6.38 9.37
N TRP A 1187 -0.60 -6.84 10.57
CA TRP A 1187 -0.58 -6.02 11.79
C TRP A 1187 0.80 -5.95 12.48
N HIS A 1188 1.74 -6.82 12.10
CA HIS A 1188 3.12 -6.77 12.55
C HIS A 1188 4.00 -6.07 11.49
N ALA A 1189 4.19 -4.77 11.68
CA ALA A 1189 4.92 -3.91 10.74
C ALA A 1189 6.43 -4.25 10.64
N SER A 1190 7.04 -3.91 9.50
CA SER A 1190 8.43 -4.25 9.14
C SER A 1190 9.43 -3.09 9.37
N PRO A 1191 10.72 -3.34 9.68
CA PRO A 1191 11.84 -2.83 8.83
C PRO A 1191 12.23 -1.34 8.77
N LEU A 1192 11.43 -0.36 9.27
CA LEU A 1192 11.76 1.07 9.07
C LEU A 1192 13.07 1.51 9.75
N THR A 1193 13.69 2.54 9.18
CA THR A 1193 14.92 3.19 9.66
C THR A 1193 14.58 4.63 10.08
N PRO A 1194 15.26 5.26 11.06
CA PRO A 1194 14.91 6.62 11.52
C PRO A 1194 14.87 7.65 10.38
N MET A 1195 13.81 8.48 10.31
CA MET A 1195 13.74 9.58 9.34
C MET A 1195 14.79 10.67 9.64
N LYS A 1196 15.43 11.18 8.59
CA LYS A 1196 16.56 12.12 8.66
C LYS A 1196 16.19 13.48 9.29
N TRP A 1197 14.96 13.96 9.07
CA TRP A 1197 14.51 15.28 9.58
C TRP A 1197 14.52 15.44 11.11
N MET A 1198 14.53 14.32 11.87
CA MET A 1198 14.58 14.32 13.34
C MET A 1198 16.01 14.31 13.92
N ARG A 1199 17.03 14.60 13.11
CA ARG A 1199 18.43 14.79 13.55
C ARG A 1199 18.97 16.20 13.32
N ASP A 1200 18.44 16.94 12.34
CA ASP A 1200 19.20 18.03 11.70
C ASP A 1200 18.65 19.46 11.94
N LYS A 1201 17.75 19.67 12.92
CA LYS A 1201 17.33 21.02 13.35
C LYS A 1201 17.23 21.16 14.88
N PRO A 1202 17.91 22.14 15.51
CA PRO A 1202 17.55 22.59 16.85
C PRO A 1202 16.20 23.35 16.80
N PRO A 1203 15.43 23.41 17.90
CA PRO A 1203 14.22 24.22 17.96
C PRO A 1203 14.58 25.71 17.88
N PRO A 1204 13.78 26.55 17.18
CA PRO A 1204 13.94 28.00 17.23
C PRO A 1204 13.66 28.48 18.66
N SER A 1205 14.57 29.30 19.20
CA SER A 1205 14.37 30.01 20.45
C SER A 1205 13.29 31.07 20.29
N TYR A 1206 12.10 30.85 20.85
CA TYR A 1206 11.10 31.89 21.05
C TYR A 1206 11.04 32.29 22.52
N VAL A 1207 11.95 33.20 22.86
CA VAL A 1207 11.71 34.25 23.85
C VAL A 1207 11.88 35.56 23.08
N ASP A 1208 10.79 35.98 22.44
CA ASP A 1208 10.33 37.36 22.18
C ASP A 1208 9.11 37.31 21.24
#